data_AF-A0A8H6XI04-F1
#
_entry.id   AF-A0A8H6XI04-F1
#
_cell.length_a   1.000
_cell.length_b   1.000
_cell.length_c   1.000
_cell.angle_alpha   90.00
_cell.angle_beta   90.00
_cell.angle_gamma   90.00
#
_symmetry.space_group_name_H-M   'P 1'
#
loop_
_entity.id
_entity.type
_entity.pdbx_description
1 polymer ?
#
loop_
_entity_poly.entity_id
_entity_poly.type
_entity_poly.pdbx_seq_one_letter_code
_entity_poly.pdbx_strand_id
1 'polypeptide(L)'
;MLYFRYRYAIVFPTFVGLFLFTCNAHRDVFLLLCRVGFSVGYSTVLATLHVLAADSSAHLHAIGAAVEATQPMFLLLFDNVNKMQRAWQQVLGKRDTLQSGCASTLIGLEDVTEDAMDSRPFLKNLEDKKRKKSYTAAVWTKHVPSLRIHAADVTKKFRTTHAKHRLRLRKSDIRTMRNTDVDEAPTDGVAKQLQNLVVDQLRILGHWLQCWLIMVCGDQLSVDRIRKIKMYMGKGDTPFQRHDWALPIIQLWHLKWNWQKAIFRLHWYEPTGKGIFGLHHDVDLLSRTKFNHEKCEFYPAHHILEDRFDALMLDALRLLCEEKTGIIHPPKTSLLDGLELYFNAESKGPLKNITFDELDAFSHTVYRRYMCNDAFEDAQGNCPRDPAVHGPHIAADDIPLLVPIPMGEEDSESENETEPGGPQAAATATKRTRKSKGTRAKKAKAAEAVNSVGNDQCFATTVNFIRMTFWYLEMCAAIAEGDIGRVFEVLKVLRFSFWGAGSTNYGNEMLELACNFLYDFPPALQYAVLNNYLVNTTGLLGHWLELDLLQEHFNFWIKRLFNSKSHDFDSKHLSEAVGLNIHGISSIRDRFPSIFGFKKNHGKHKKATTTNDLNALGVHYRADCIMQYVPGRNGHVVPNEFFAGFGILDGGKLDEFLERTTRNAASVQPDNDLDVSQDEGRLPANPITSGAEGSMDLTQFSLGDA
;
A
#
# COMPACT_ATOMS: atom_id res chain seq x y z
N MET A 1 35.53 -29.52 -28.22
CA MET A 1 34.08 -29.30 -28.01
C MET A 1 33.57 -30.32 -27.00
N LEU A 2 33.23 -29.92 -25.77
CA LEU A 2 32.71 -30.82 -24.72
C LEU A 2 31.17 -30.97 -24.76
N TYR A 3 30.50 -30.25 -25.65
CA TYR A 3 29.04 -30.03 -25.65
C TYR A 3 28.21 -31.25 -26.13
N PHE A 4 28.84 -32.24 -26.75
CA PHE A 4 28.14 -33.40 -27.32
C PHE A 4 28.18 -34.61 -26.39
N ARG A 5 26.98 -35.06 -25.97
CA ARG A 5 26.69 -36.37 -25.31
C ARG A 5 26.99 -36.52 -23.80
N TYR A 6 26.85 -35.47 -22.97
CA TYR A 6 26.74 -35.67 -21.51
C TYR A 6 25.56 -34.91 -20.88
N ARG A 7 24.64 -35.64 -20.24
CA ARG A 7 23.38 -35.09 -19.67
C ARG A 7 23.62 -34.00 -18.63
N TYR A 8 24.69 -34.11 -17.84
CA TYR A 8 25.05 -33.12 -16.83
C TYR A 8 25.76 -31.88 -17.39
N ALA A 9 26.40 -31.98 -18.58
CA ALA A 9 27.16 -30.87 -19.15
C ALA A 9 26.29 -29.73 -19.70
N ILE A 10 25.01 -29.99 -20.01
CA ILE A 10 24.07 -28.97 -20.52
C ILE A 10 23.37 -28.18 -19.40
N VAL A 11 23.50 -28.58 -18.14
CA VAL A 11 22.81 -27.94 -17.00
C VAL A 11 23.23 -26.47 -16.85
N PHE A 12 24.54 -26.20 -16.84
CA PHE A 12 25.07 -24.83 -16.74
C PHE A 12 24.68 -23.95 -17.95
N PRO A 13 24.88 -24.38 -19.22
CA PRO A 13 24.35 -23.65 -20.39
C PRO A 13 22.83 -23.41 -20.36
N THR A 14 22.05 -24.31 -19.75
CA THR A 14 20.60 -24.13 -19.60
C THR A 14 20.26 -23.02 -18.60
N PHE A 15 20.95 -22.96 -17.45
CA PHE A 15 20.80 -21.85 -16.51
C PHE A 15 21.25 -20.51 -17.11
N VAL A 16 22.35 -20.48 -17.87
CA VAL A 16 22.77 -19.27 -18.61
C VAL A 16 21.69 -18.83 -19.60
N GLY A 17 21.09 -19.77 -20.35
CA GLY A 17 19.99 -19.49 -21.27
C GLY A 17 18.74 -18.93 -20.56
N LEU A 18 18.33 -19.53 -19.45
CA LEU A 18 17.23 -19.03 -18.62
C LEU A 18 17.54 -17.63 -18.07
N PHE A 19 18.76 -17.39 -17.56
CA PHE A 19 19.17 -16.08 -17.06
C PHE A 19 19.15 -15.00 -18.17
N LEU A 20 19.70 -15.28 -19.35
CA LEU A 20 19.64 -14.38 -20.51
C LEU A 20 18.19 -14.05 -20.91
N PHE A 21 17.26 -15.01 -20.79
CA PHE A 21 15.84 -14.79 -21.00
C PHE A 21 15.24 -13.87 -19.92
N THR A 22 15.59 -14.04 -18.64
CA THR A 22 15.17 -13.13 -17.54
C THR A 22 15.70 -11.71 -17.71
N CYS A 23 16.78 -11.53 -18.47
CA CYS A 23 17.37 -10.24 -18.83
C CYS A 23 16.79 -9.64 -20.12
N ASN A 24 15.87 -10.33 -20.82
CA ASN A 24 15.32 -9.97 -22.13
C ASN A 24 16.42 -9.72 -23.19
N ALA A 25 17.48 -10.55 -23.18
CA ALA A 25 18.59 -10.45 -24.13
C ALA A 25 18.13 -10.68 -25.58
N HIS A 26 18.81 -10.04 -26.54
CA HIS A 26 18.45 -10.19 -27.96
C HIS A 26 18.72 -11.61 -28.47
N ARG A 27 17.93 -12.09 -29.45
CA ARG A 27 18.02 -13.46 -29.97
C ARG A 27 19.41 -13.83 -30.49
N ASP A 28 20.14 -12.87 -31.05
CA ASP A 28 21.50 -13.09 -31.55
C ASP A 28 22.51 -13.43 -30.45
N VAL A 29 22.28 -12.93 -29.22
CA VAL A 29 23.10 -13.27 -28.05
C VAL A 29 22.97 -14.77 -27.73
N PHE A 30 21.77 -15.34 -27.86
CA PHE A 30 21.57 -16.78 -27.74
C PHE A 30 22.21 -17.55 -28.90
N LEU A 31 22.08 -17.07 -30.15
CA LEU A 31 22.69 -17.72 -31.32
C LEU A 31 24.22 -17.76 -31.23
N LEU A 32 24.84 -16.68 -30.76
CA LEU A 32 26.29 -16.59 -30.54
C LEU A 32 26.73 -17.49 -29.38
N LEU A 33 26.16 -17.31 -28.18
CA LEU A 33 26.60 -18.04 -26.99
C LEU A 33 26.27 -19.54 -27.05
N CYS A 34 25.23 -19.95 -27.80
CA CYS A 34 24.96 -21.36 -28.06
C CYS A 34 26.01 -21.99 -29.01
N ARG A 35 26.53 -21.25 -29.99
CA ARG A 35 27.59 -21.76 -30.88
C ARG A 35 28.94 -21.91 -30.18
N VAL A 36 29.23 -21.04 -29.20
CA VAL A 36 30.43 -21.16 -28.34
C VAL A 36 30.22 -22.19 -27.20
N GLY A 37 28.98 -22.58 -26.92
CA GLY A 37 28.62 -23.58 -25.90
C GLY A 37 28.44 -23.03 -24.48
N PHE A 38 28.41 -21.71 -24.30
CA PHE A 38 28.15 -21.04 -23.01
C PHE A 38 26.67 -21.01 -22.64
N SER A 39 25.77 -21.13 -23.62
CA SER A 39 24.32 -21.10 -23.42
C SER A 39 23.65 -22.21 -24.25
N VAL A 40 22.37 -22.48 -24.00
CA VAL A 40 21.52 -23.24 -24.94
C VAL A 40 20.84 -22.30 -25.95
N GLY A 41 20.36 -22.86 -27.06
CA GLY A 41 19.63 -22.09 -28.08
C GLY A 41 18.31 -21.56 -27.55
N TYR A 42 17.83 -20.43 -28.11
CA TYR A 42 16.58 -19.79 -27.65
C TYR A 42 15.37 -20.74 -27.69
N SER A 43 15.28 -21.60 -28.71
CA SER A 43 14.27 -22.67 -28.80
C SER A 43 14.37 -23.69 -27.66
N THR A 44 15.58 -24.05 -27.24
CA THR A 44 15.82 -24.92 -26.07
C THR A 44 15.36 -24.24 -24.78
N VAL A 45 15.59 -22.93 -24.62
CA VAL A 45 15.08 -22.17 -23.46
C VAL A 45 13.56 -22.20 -23.42
N LEU A 46 12.87 -21.98 -24.54
CA LEU A 46 11.41 -22.09 -24.60
C LEU A 46 10.92 -23.50 -24.26
N ALA A 47 11.58 -24.54 -24.79
CA ALA A 47 11.24 -25.93 -24.46
C ALA A 47 11.41 -26.21 -22.95
N THR A 48 12.49 -25.73 -22.33
CA THR A 48 12.70 -25.83 -20.87
C THR A 48 11.61 -25.12 -20.08
N LEU A 49 11.20 -23.91 -20.50
CA LEU A 49 10.10 -23.18 -19.86
C LEU A 49 8.75 -23.93 -19.97
N HIS A 50 8.47 -24.60 -21.10
CA HIS A 50 7.27 -25.44 -21.21
C HIS A 50 7.33 -26.71 -20.33
N VAL A 51 8.51 -27.28 -20.09
CA VAL A 51 8.68 -28.40 -19.13
C VAL A 51 8.42 -27.93 -17.70
N LEU A 52 8.97 -26.78 -17.30
CA LEU A 52 8.74 -26.18 -15.98
C LEU A 52 7.27 -25.75 -15.78
N ALA A 53 6.60 -25.30 -16.85
CA ALA A 53 5.17 -25.00 -16.85
C ALA A 53 4.31 -26.26 -16.69
N ALA A 54 4.67 -27.37 -17.35
CA ALA A 54 3.97 -28.63 -17.20
C ALA A 54 4.08 -29.20 -15.77
N ASP A 55 5.27 -29.12 -15.16
CA ASP A 55 5.50 -29.48 -13.76
C ASP A 55 4.70 -28.58 -12.79
N SER A 56 4.72 -27.27 -13.01
CA SER A 56 3.91 -26.31 -12.22
C SER A 56 2.40 -26.61 -12.34
N SER A 57 1.93 -26.95 -13.55
CA SER A 57 0.53 -27.33 -13.80
C SER A 57 0.17 -28.67 -13.14
N ALA A 58 1.08 -29.64 -13.09
CA ALA A 58 0.86 -30.91 -12.41
C ALA A 58 0.71 -30.71 -10.88
N HIS A 59 1.50 -29.82 -10.29
CA HIS A 59 1.35 -29.42 -8.88
C HIS A 59 0.01 -28.70 -8.62
N LEU A 60 -0.44 -27.82 -9.52
CA LEU A 60 -1.77 -27.19 -9.40
C LEU A 60 -2.91 -28.22 -9.50
N HIS A 61 -2.83 -29.17 -10.42
CA HIS A 61 -3.81 -30.27 -10.52
C HIS A 61 -3.83 -31.13 -9.24
N ALA A 62 -2.68 -31.41 -8.62
CA ALA A 62 -2.60 -32.18 -7.37
C ALA A 62 -3.25 -31.43 -6.19
N ILE A 63 -3.09 -30.10 -6.11
CA ILE A 63 -3.74 -29.26 -5.10
C ILE A 63 -5.26 -29.25 -5.30
N GLY A 64 -5.74 -29.15 -6.54
CA GLY A 64 -7.17 -29.21 -6.83
C GLY A 64 -7.80 -30.59 -6.57
N ALA A 65 -7.09 -31.68 -6.88
CA ALA A 65 -7.55 -33.04 -6.55
C ALA A 65 -7.68 -33.29 -5.04
N ALA A 66 -6.85 -32.66 -4.21
CA ALA A 66 -6.96 -32.78 -2.75
C ALA A 66 -8.30 -32.23 -2.19
N VAL A 67 -8.98 -31.35 -2.92
CA VAL A 67 -10.29 -30.76 -2.53
C VAL A 67 -11.43 -31.80 -2.58
N GLU A 68 -11.25 -32.94 -3.26
CA GLU A 68 -12.20 -34.06 -3.20
C GLU A 68 -12.24 -34.72 -1.81
N ALA A 69 -11.11 -34.74 -1.10
CA ALA A 69 -10.94 -35.44 0.17
C ALA A 69 -10.80 -34.52 1.40
N THR A 70 -10.41 -33.26 1.20
CA THR A 70 -10.08 -32.30 2.28
C THR A 70 -10.56 -30.89 1.93
N GLN A 71 -10.64 -30.00 2.93
CA GLN A 71 -10.99 -28.60 2.67
C GLN A 71 -9.92 -27.89 1.80
N PRO A 72 -10.26 -26.82 1.07
CA PRO A 72 -9.30 -26.01 0.32
C PRO A 72 -8.23 -25.37 1.23
N MET A 73 -7.01 -25.92 1.22
CA MET A 73 -5.86 -25.38 1.95
C MET A 73 -5.09 -24.30 1.15
N PHE A 74 -5.81 -23.47 0.40
CA PHE A 74 -5.23 -22.40 -0.42
C PHE A 74 -6.21 -21.21 -0.58
N LEU A 75 -5.65 -20.04 -0.87
CA LEU A 75 -6.39 -18.89 -1.39
C LEU A 75 -6.02 -18.63 -2.85
N LEU A 76 -6.95 -18.01 -3.58
CA LEU A 76 -6.75 -17.51 -4.93
C LEU A 76 -6.65 -15.99 -4.90
N LEU A 77 -5.64 -15.44 -5.55
CA LEU A 77 -5.40 -14.01 -5.71
C LEU A 77 -5.34 -13.68 -7.20
N PHE A 78 -6.00 -12.61 -7.63
CA PHE A 78 -5.92 -12.15 -9.03
C PHE A 78 -6.02 -10.63 -9.16
N ASP A 79 -5.48 -10.11 -10.27
CA ASP A 79 -5.44 -8.68 -10.59
C ASP A 79 -5.24 -8.43 -12.12
N ASN A 80 -5.64 -7.25 -12.57
CA ASN A 80 -5.63 -6.83 -13.97
C ASN A 80 -4.22 -6.42 -14.44
N VAL A 81 -3.72 -7.11 -15.47
CA VAL A 81 -2.48 -6.77 -16.16
C VAL A 81 -2.80 -6.05 -17.47
N ASN A 82 -2.85 -4.73 -17.40
CA ASN A 82 -3.00 -3.88 -18.59
C ASN A 82 -1.65 -3.63 -19.30
N LYS A 83 -1.67 -3.63 -20.64
CA LYS A 83 -0.52 -3.36 -21.54
C LYS A 83 -0.95 -2.46 -22.69
N MET A 84 -0.22 -1.37 -22.93
CA MET A 84 -0.45 -0.49 -24.08
C MET A 84 0.26 -1.03 -25.32
N GLN A 85 -0.50 -1.61 -26.26
CA GLN A 85 0.00 -1.98 -27.58
C GLN A 85 0.11 -0.72 -28.44
N ARG A 86 1.33 -0.17 -28.52
CA ARG A 86 1.61 1.03 -29.32
C ARG A 86 1.64 0.74 -30.82
N ALA A 87 1.01 1.60 -31.61
CA ALA A 87 1.08 1.51 -33.06
C ALA A 87 2.46 2.01 -33.54
N TRP A 88 3.19 1.16 -34.27
CA TRP A 88 4.52 1.50 -34.83
C TRP A 88 4.51 2.80 -35.66
N GLN A 89 3.39 3.07 -36.32
CA GLN A 89 3.06 4.37 -36.88
C GLN A 89 1.58 4.63 -36.57
N GLN A 90 1.28 5.73 -35.86
CA GLN A 90 -0.10 6.13 -35.59
C GLN A 90 -0.72 6.76 -36.85
N VAL A 91 -1.86 6.20 -37.28
CA VAL A 91 -2.67 6.69 -38.42
C VAL A 91 -4.15 6.57 -38.09
N LEU A 92 -5.04 7.16 -38.91
CA LEU A 92 -6.46 7.31 -38.56
C LEU A 92 -7.14 6.01 -38.08
N GLY A 93 -6.79 4.87 -38.71
CA GLY A 93 -7.26 3.51 -38.40
C GLY A 93 -6.26 2.59 -37.66
N LYS A 94 -5.12 3.10 -37.17
CA LYS A 94 -4.22 2.39 -36.24
C LYS A 94 -3.75 3.35 -35.15
N ARG A 95 -4.27 3.16 -33.96
CA ARG A 95 -3.93 3.92 -32.75
C ARG A 95 -3.36 2.96 -31.71
N ASP A 96 -2.77 3.51 -30.66
CA ASP A 96 -2.40 2.72 -29.50
C ASP A 96 -3.67 2.11 -28.89
N THR A 97 -3.60 0.83 -28.52
CA THR A 97 -4.73 0.08 -27.94
C THR A 97 -4.32 -0.46 -26.58
N LEU A 98 -5.23 -0.38 -25.61
CA LEU A 98 -5.03 -1.05 -24.32
C LEU A 98 -5.44 -2.51 -24.49
N GLN A 99 -4.50 -3.42 -24.27
CA GLN A 99 -4.77 -4.83 -24.04
C GLN A 99 -4.95 -5.03 -22.55
N SER A 100 -6.06 -5.66 -22.17
CA SER A 100 -6.34 -6.10 -20.80
C SER A 100 -6.22 -7.62 -20.71
N GLY A 101 -6.09 -8.13 -19.49
CA GLY A 101 -5.90 -9.53 -19.19
C GLY A 101 -5.64 -9.70 -17.70
N CYS A 102 -5.67 -10.93 -17.20
CA CYS A 102 -5.51 -11.23 -15.78
C CYS A 102 -4.17 -11.93 -15.49
N ALA A 103 -3.60 -11.66 -14.32
CA ALA A 103 -2.60 -12.51 -13.68
C ALA A 103 -3.13 -13.02 -12.34
N SER A 104 -2.78 -14.26 -11.99
CA SER A 104 -3.29 -14.88 -10.75
C SER A 104 -2.21 -15.70 -10.05
N THR A 105 -2.34 -15.80 -8.72
CA THR A 105 -1.45 -16.53 -7.83
C THR A 105 -2.27 -17.36 -6.84
N LEU A 106 -1.89 -18.62 -6.67
CA LEU A 106 -2.33 -19.47 -5.58
C LEU A 106 -1.34 -19.36 -4.42
N ILE A 107 -1.85 -19.13 -3.21
CA ILE A 107 -1.04 -19.08 -1.97
C ILE A 107 -1.58 -20.13 -1.01
N GLY A 108 -0.70 -20.98 -0.47
CA GLY A 108 -1.07 -22.01 0.50
C GLY A 108 -1.51 -21.40 1.83
N LEU A 109 -2.58 -21.94 2.42
CA LEU A 109 -3.04 -21.54 3.75
C LEU A 109 -2.22 -22.27 4.83
N GLU A 110 -1.83 -21.52 5.87
CA GLU A 110 -1.15 -22.03 7.05
C GLU A 110 -1.92 -21.64 8.32
N ASP A 111 -1.72 -22.41 9.40
CA ASP A 111 -2.33 -22.15 10.72
C ASP A 111 -3.89 -22.17 10.67
N VAL A 112 -4.48 -23.18 10.02
CA VAL A 112 -5.93 -23.34 9.78
C VAL A 112 -6.46 -24.64 10.39
N THR A 113 -7.65 -24.63 11.00
CA THR A 113 -8.33 -25.82 11.55
C THR A 113 -9.13 -26.56 10.47
N GLU A 114 -9.35 -27.87 10.64
CA GLU A 114 -9.95 -28.77 9.62
C GLU A 114 -11.39 -28.41 9.20
N ASP A 115 -12.08 -27.59 10.00
CA ASP A 115 -13.45 -27.11 9.80
C ASP A 115 -13.53 -25.68 9.23
N ALA A 116 -12.42 -24.95 9.13
CA ALA A 116 -12.45 -23.50 8.96
C ALA A 116 -13.04 -23.02 7.62
N MET A 117 -12.91 -23.79 6.55
CA MET A 117 -13.50 -23.49 5.25
C MET A 117 -14.89 -24.11 5.05
N ASP A 118 -15.51 -24.73 6.07
CA ASP A 118 -16.89 -25.20 5.97
C ASP A 118 -17.85 -24.02 5.75
N SER A 119 -18.58 -24.05 4.64
CA SER A 119 -19.54 -23.01 4.29
C SER A 119 -20.77 -23.02 5.18
N ARG A 120 -21.12 -24.14 5.81
CA ARG A 120 -22.42 -24.34 6.48
C ARG A 120 -22.63 -23.42 7.70
N PRO A 121 -21.66 -23.20 8.61
CA PRO A 121 -21.83 -22.25 9.71
C PRO A 121 -21.88 -20.80 9.21
N PHE A 122 -21.09 -20.46 8.18
CA PHE A 122 -21.05 -19.13 7.56
C PHE A 122 -22.39 -18.78 6.87
N LEU A 123 -22.92 -19.69 6.05
CA LEU A 123 -24.21 -19.52 5.38
C LEU A 123 -25.36 -19.38 6.39
N LYS A 124 -25.36 -20.18 7.46
CA LYS A 124 -26.33 -20.05 8.55
C LYS A 124 -26.25 -18.70 9.26
N ASN A 125 -25.05 -18.17 9.50
CA ASN A 125 -24.89 -16.84 10.12
C ASN A 125 -25.42 -15.71 9.23
N LEU A 126 -25.27 -15.82 7.90
CA LEU A 126 -25.86 -14.89 6.93
C LEU A 126 -27.40 -14.94 6.95
N GLU A 127 -28.00 -16.13 7.08
CA GLU A 127 -29.46 -16.30 7.25
C GLU A 127 -29.97 -15.67 8.55
N ASP A 128 -29.15 -15.67 9.61
CA ASP A 128 -29.46 -15.13 10.94
C ASP A 128 -29.41 -13.58 11.06
N LYS A 129 -28.73 -12.86 10.13
CA LYS A 129 -28.75 -11.39 9.94
C LYS A 129 -28.37 -10.49 11.14
N LYS A 130 -27.38 -10.85 11.96
CA LYS A 130 -27.13 -10.25 13.31
C LYS A 130 -26.35 -8.90 13.39
N ARG A 131 -26.15 -8.15 12.29
CA ARG A 131 -25.11 -7.08 12.11
C ARG A 131 -25.17 -5.83 13.05
N LYS A 132 -24.02 -5.43 13.68
CA LYS A 132 -23.73 -4.25 14.59
C LYS A 132 -22.23 -3.75 14.56
N LYS A 133 -21.69 -2.89 15.48
CA LYS A 133 -20.40 -2.09 15.36
C LYS A 133 -19.33 -2.23 16.52
N SER A 134 -17.98 -2.07 16.30
CA SER A 134 -16.89 -1.77 17.34
C SER A 134 -15.44 -1.37 16.82
N TYR A 135 -14.41 -1.10 17.68
CA TYR A 135 -13.09 -0.33 17.50
C TYR A 135 -11.81 -1.03 18.16
N THR A 136 -10.48 -0.65 18.32
CA THR A 136 -9.36 0.30 17.87
C THR A 136 -7.98 -0.04 18.59
N ALA A 137 -6.74 0.52 18.41
CA ALA A 137 -5.76 0.87 17.30
C ALA A 137 -4.39 1.45 17.86
N ALA A 138 -3.14 1.07 17.44
CA ALA A 138 -1.84 1.64 17.95
C ALA A 138 -0.45 1.19 17.32
N VAL A 139 0.47 2.13 16.97
CA VAL A 139 1.98 2.03 17.05
C VAL A 139 2.77 3.32 16.69
N TRP A 140 3.76 3.75 17.50
CA TRP A 140 4.76 4.79 17.13
C TRP A 140 6.19 4.49 17.68
N THR A 141 7.18 4.13 16.85
CA THR A 141 8.42 3.54 17.42
C THR A 141 9.76 3.71 16.68
N LYS A 142 9.80 4.40 15.54
CA LYS A 142 10.81 4.10 14.50
C LYS A 142 11.92 5.15 14.27
N HIS A 143 11.85 6.37 14.82
CA HIS A 143 12.52 7.53 14.20
C HIS A 143 13.53 8.37 15.03
N VAL A 144 13.86 8.03 16.29
CA VAL A 144 14.83 8.84 17.10
C VAL A 144 16.15 8.11 17.35
N PRO A 145 17.31 8.59 16.82
CA PRO A 145 18.60 7.87 16.91
C PRO A 145 19.15 7.69 18.33
N SER A 146 19.06 8.71 19.18
CA SER A 146 19.54 8.68 20.57
C SER A 146 18.71 7.71 21.44
N LEU A 147 17.47 7.41 21.04
CA LEU A 147 16.60 6.42 21.66
C LEU A 147 16.80 4.99 21.11
N ARG A 148 17.80 4.76 20.24
CA ARG A 148 18.09 3.43 19.68
C ARG A 148 18.47 2.39 20.73
N ILE A 149 18.90 2.82 21.92
CA ILE A 149 19.09 1.97 23.10
C ILE A 149 17.76 1.33 23.57
N HIS A 150 16.64 2.04 23.46
CA HIS A 150 15.31 1.56 23.84
C HIS A 150 14.57 0.88 22.69
N ALA A 151 15.09 0.90 21.45
CA ALA A 151 14.45 0.28 20.30
C ALA A 151 14.15 -1.22 20.50
N ALA A 152 14.91 -1.91 21.36
CA ALA A 152 14.64 -3.28 21.76
C ALA A 152 13.36 -3.40 22.62
N ASP A 153 13.20 -2.56 23.64
CA ASP A 153 12.02 -2.56 24.54
C ASP A 153 10.77 -2.02 23.85
N VAL A 154 10.93 -0.98 23.02
CA VAL A 154 9.96 -0.51 22.03
C VAL A 154 9.43 -1.68 21.19
N THR A 155 10.35 -2.43 20.57
CA THR A 155 10.01 -3.56 19.70
C THR A 155 9.36 -4.70 20.49
N LYS A 156 9.82 -4.93 21.73
CA LYS A 156 9.25 -5.91 22.66
C LYS A 156 7.83 -5.52 23.06
N LYS A 157 7.52 -4.25 23.32
CA LYS A 157 6.17 -3.75 23.66
C LYS A 157 5.19 -4.01 22.51
N PHE A 158 5.58 -3.76 21.26
CA PHE A 158 4.75 -4.09 20.08
C PHE A 158 4.69 -5.58 19.73
N ARG A 159 5.67 -6.37 20.16
CA ARG A 159 5.66 -7.84 20.00
C ARG A 159 4.97 -8.60 21.14
N THR A 160 4.60 -7.93 22.24
CA THR A 160 3.99 -8.54 23.44
C THR A 160 2.75 -7.78 23.95
N THR A 161 2.91 -6.54 24.42
CA THR A 161 1.86 -5.76 25.12
C THR A 161 0.82 -5.13 24.18
N HIS A 162 1.27 -4.75 22.98
CA HIS A 162 0.40 -4.19 21.92
C HIS A 162 0.27 -5.14 20.72
N ALA A 163 0.79 -6.36 20.84
CA ALA A 163 0.54 -7.41 19.87
C ALA A 163 -0.97 -7.73 19.86
N LYS A 164 -1.58 -7.77 18.68
CA LYS A 164 -3.03 -8.05 18.53
C LYS A 164 -3.27 -9.41 17.88
N HIS A 165 -2.72 -9.62 16.69
CA HIS A 165 -2.74 -10.93 16.03
C HIS A 165 -1.48 -11.07 15.18
N ARG A 166 -0.43 -11.63 15.79
CA ARG A 166 0.89 -11.76 15.16
C ARG A 166 1.03 -13.12 14.47
N LEU A 167 1.35 -13.09 13.19
CA LEU A 167 1.54 -14.28 12.37
C LEU A 167 2.81 -15.05 12.79
N ARG A 168 2.73 -16.38 12.79
CA ARG A 168 3.89 -17.26 12.97
C ARG A 168 4.92 -16.95 11.90
N LEU A 169 6.19 -16.71 12.27
CA LEU A 169 7.24 -16.48 11.28
C LEU A 169 7.42 -17.74 10.42
N ARG A 170 7.22 -17.57 9.12
CA ARG A 170 7.18 -18.64 8.12
C ARG A 170 7.50 -18.06 6.74
N LYS A 171 7.88 -18.91 5.80
CA LYS A 171 7.97 -18.55 4.38
C LYS A 171 6.73 -19.12 3.68
N SER A 172 5.90 -18.26 3.11
CA SER A 172 4.66 -18.67 2.47
C SER A 172 4.90 -19.53 1.23
N ASP A 173 3.99 -20.47 0.98
CA ASP A 173 3.95 -21.28 -0.23
C ASP A 173 3.20 -20.54 -1.34
N ILE A 174 3.88 -20.25 -2.46
CA ILE A 174 3.44 -19.29 -3.50
C ILE A 174 3.61 -19.94 -4.88
N ARG A 175 2.50 -20.17 -5.57
CA ARG A 175 2.45 -20.73 -6.93
C ARG A 175 1.75 -19.78 -7.88
N THR A 176 2.48 -19.26 -8.85
CA THR A 176 1.94 -18.40 -9.91
C THR A 176 1.16 -19.23 -10.92
N MET A 177 0.01 -18.72 -11.38
CA MET A 177 -0.92 -19.42 -12.28
C MET A 177 -0.79 -18.91 -13.72
N ARG A 178 -1.51 -19.52 -14.68
CA ARG A 178 -1.52 -19.06 -16.07
C ARG A 178 -2.25 -17.73 -16.21
N ASN A 179 -1.69 -16.83 -17.01
CA ASN A 179 -2.35 -15.61 -17.46
C ASN A 179 -3.51 -15.90 -18.43
N THR A 180 -4.46 -14.97 -18.50
CA THR A 180 -5.58 -14.97 -19.44
C THR A 180 -5.72 -13.59 -20.10
N ASP A 181 -6.41 -13.53 -21.24
CA ASP A 181 -6.85 -12.32 -21.94
C ASP A 181 -8.17 -11.74 -21.39
N VAL A 182 -8.64 -12.24 -20.25
CA VAL A 182 -9.88 -11.81 -19.61
C VAL A 182 -9.71 -10.42 -19.00
N ASP A 183 -10.49 -9.45 -19.49
CA ASP A 183 -10.77 -8.19 -18.78
C ASP A 183 -11.70 -8.48 -17.59
N GLU A 184 -11.31 -8.05 -16.39
CA GLU A 184 -12.06 -8.27 -15.15
C GLU A 184 -12.89 -7.05 -14.71
N ALA A 185 -12.81 -5.92 -15.44
CA ALA A 185 -13.67 -4.78 -15.19
C ALA A 185 -15.18 -5.09 -15.28
N PRO A 186 -15.66 -5.99 -16.19
CA PRO A 186 -17.05 -6.44 -16.21
C PRO A 186 -17.30 -7.71 -15.37
N THR A 187 -18.54 -7.92 -14.95
CA THR A 187 -18.93 -8.99 -14.00
C THR A 187 -18.83 -10.40 -14.61
N ASP A 188 -19.03 -10.54 -15.92
CA ASP A 188 -18.83 -11.82 -16.62
C ASP A 188 -17.34 -12.15 -16.82
N GLY A 189 -16.47 -11.14 -16.86
CA GLY A 189 -15.01 -11.28 -16.87
C GLY A 189 -14.52 -12.04 -15.64
N VAL A 190 -14.82 -11.53 -14.45
CA VAL A 190 -14.48 -12.21 -13.18
C VAL A 190 -15.09 -13.62 -13.10
N ALA A 191 -16.31 -13.83 -13.62
CA ALA A 191 -16.91 -15.18 -13.67
C ALA A 191 -16.12 -16.16 -14.57
N LYS A 192 -15.65 -15.70 -15.75
CA LYS A 192 -14.75 -16.46 -16.63
C LYS A 192 -13.42 -16.77 -15.95
N GLN A 193 -12.85 -15.81 -15.22
CA GLN A 193 -11.59 -16.04 -14.51
C GLN A 193 -11.75 -17.05 -13.37
N LEU A 194 -12.80 -16.95 -12.55
CA LEU A 194 -13.09 -17.92 -11.49
C LEU A 194 -13.27 -19.34 -12.05
N GLN A 195 -14.04 -19.49 -13.13
CA GLN A 195 -14.19 -20.75 -13.85
C GLN A 195 -12.84 -21.28 -14.36
N ASN A 196 -12.00 -20.42 -14.93
CA ASN A 196 -10.68 -20.82 -15.43
C ASN A 196 -9.75 -21.29 -14.29
N LEU A 197 -9.61 -20.51 -13.21
CA LEU A 197 -8.74 -20.85 -12.10
C LEU A 197 -9.16 -22.16 -11.43
N VAL A 198 -10.45 -22.35 -11.15
CA VAL A 198 -10.96 -23.52 -10.42
C VAL A 198 -11.07 -24.76 -11.32
N VAL A 199 -11.62 -24.64 -12.54
CA VAL A 199 -11.95 -25.80 -13.38
C VAL A 199 -10.90 -26.05 -14.47
N ASP A 200 -10.31 -25.01 -15.08
CA ASP A 200 -9.32 -25.18 -16.15
C ASP A 200 -7.87 -25.30 -15.65
N GLN A 201 -7.55 -24.72 -14.50
CA GLN A 201 -6.19 -24.72 -13.93
C GLN A 201 -6.04 -25.64 -12.72
N LEU A 202 -7.00 -25.68 -11.80
CA LEU A 202 -6.96 -26.59 -10.64
C LEU A 202 -7.67 -27.93 -10.89
N ARG A 203 -8.57 -28.03 -11.88
CA ARG A 203 -9.39 -29.24 -12.17
C ARG A 203 -10.35 -29.64 -11.06
N ILE A 204 -10.73 -28.68 -10.21
CA ILE A 204 -11.74 -28.90 -9.16
C ILE A 204 -13.11 -29.06 -9.82
N LEU A 205 -13.77 -30.18 -9.54
CA LEU A 205 -15.13 -30.42 -10.00
C LEU A 205 -16.11 -29.67 -9.10
N GLY A 206 -17.09 -28.97 -9.69
CA GLY A 206 -18.00 -28.11 -8.92
C GLY A 206 -18.81 -28.81 -7.83
N HIS A 207 -18.98 -30.14 -7.90
CA HIS A 207 -19.65 -30.91 -6.84
C HIS A 207 -18.76 -31.15 -5.60
N TRP A 208 -17.43 -31.03 -5.70
CA TRP A 208 -16.53 -31.04 -4.54
C TRP A 208 -16.70 -29.76 -3.69
N LEU A 209 -17.12 -28.64 -4.31
CA LEU A 209 -17.33 -27.34 -3.64
C LEU A 209 -18.75 -27.13 -3.08
N GLN A 210 -19.51 -28.19 -2.81
CA GLN A 210 -20.86 -28.05 -2.22
C GLN A 210 -20.83 -27.50 -0.78
N CYS A 211 -19.82 -27.86 0.01
CA CYS A 211 -19.69 -27.50 1.44
C CYS A 211 -18.47 -26.62 1.74
N TRP A 212 -17.66 -26.26 0.74
CA TRP A 212 -16.36 -25.61 0.96
C TRP A 212 -16.31 -24.17 0.46
N LEU A 213 -15.61 -23.33 1.22
CA LEU A 213 -15.21 -21.98 0.84
C LEU A 213 -13.79 -22.00 0.25
N ILE A 214 -13.55 -21.13 -0.74
CA ILE A 214 -12.21 -20.75 -1.21
C ILE A 214 -12.09 -19.24 -0.98
N MET A 215 -11.04 -18.80 -0.27
CA MET A 215 -10.73 -17.37 -0.18
C MET A 215 -10.34 -16.84 -1.55
N VAL A 216 -11.05 -15.83 -2.04
CA VAL A 216 -10.78 -15.13 -3.29
C VAL A 216 -10.41 -13.69 -2.97
N CYS A 217 -9.15 -13.36 -3.24
CA CYS A 217 -8.48 -12.13 -2.86
C CYS A 217 -8.28 -11.22 -4.08
N GLY A 218 -8.50 -9.91 -3.91
CA GLY A 218 -8.26 -8.92 -4.94
C GLY A 218 -8.44 -7.49 -4.44
N ASP A 219 -8.46 -6.54 -5.38
CA ASP A 219 -8.73 -5.12 -5.13
C ASP A 219 -10.21 -4.86 -4.77
N GLN A 220 -10.62 -3.59 -4.67
CA GLN A 220 -12.01 -3.21 -4.43
C GLN A 220 -12.95 -3.67 -5.56
N LEU A 221 -12.54 -3.52 -6.82
CA LEU A 221 -13.38 -3.80 -7.96
C LEU A 221 -13.62 -5.31 -8.10
N SER A 222 -12.56 -6.13 -8.04
CA SER A 222 -12.68 -7.59 -8.10
C SER A 222 -13.58 -8.14 -6.99
N VAL A 223 -13.47 -7.59 -5.77
CA VAL A 223 -14.28 -8.01 -4.60
C VAL A 223 -15.76 -7.59 -4.74
N ASP A 224 -16.06 -6.39 -5.28
CA ASP A 224 -17.44 -6.01 -5.66
C ASP A 224 -17.99 -6.93 -6.76
N ARG A 225 -17.19 -7.24 -7.79
CA ARG A 225 -17.60 -8.11 -8.90
C ARG A 225 -17.92 -9.53 -8.43
N ILE A 226 -17.12 -10.11 -7.53
CA ILE A 226 -17.44 -11.43 -6.92
C ILE A 226 -18.79 -11.39 -6.21
N ARG A 227 -19.10 -10.33 -5.43
CA ARG A 227 -20.42 -10.18 -4.80
C ARG A 227 -21.55 -10.04 -5.83
N LYS A 228 -21.35 -9.25 -6.89
CA LYS A 228 -22.32 -9.13 -8.01
C LYS A 228 -22.59 -10.48 -8.69
N ILE A 229 -21.56 -11.32 -8.92
CA ILE A 229 -21.74 -12.67 -9.47
C ILE A 229 -22.66 -13.49 -8.55
N LYS A 230 -22.38 -13.54 -7.24
CA LYS A 230 -23.20 -14.30 -6.27
C LYS A 230 -24.66 -13.79 -6.24
N MET A 231 -24.88 -12.48 -6.38
CA MET A 231 -26.23 -11.91 -6.48
C MET A 231 -26.94 -12.29 -7.78
N TYR A 232 -26.28 -12.18 -8.94
CA TYR A 232 -26.88 -12.48 -10.25
C TYR A 232 -27.12 -13.99 -10.44
N MET A 233 -26.19 -14.81 -9.94
CA MET A 233 -26.24 -16.27 -10.05
C MET A 233 -27.05 -16.94 -8.92
N GLY A 234 -27.54 -16.20 -7.93
CA GLY A 234 -28.17 -16.72 -6.71
C GLY A 234 -29.43 -17.58 -6.91
N LYS A 235 -29.96 -17.68 -8.15
CA LYS A 235 -31.04 -18.61 -8.54
C LYS A 235 -30.54 -19.96 -9.07
N GLY A 236 -29.23 -20.19 -9.16
CA GLY A 236 -28.67 -21.46 -9.62
C GLY A 236 -28.96 -22.62 -8.66
N ASP A 237 -29.19 -23.81 -9.21
CA ASP A 237 -29.62 -24.99 -8.46
C ASP A 237 -28.55 -25.45 -7.45
N THR A 238 -27.28 -25.38 -7.84
CA THR A 238 -26.13 -25.84 -7.04
C THR A 238 -25.35 -24.69 -6.37
N PRO A 239 -24.70 -24.93 -5.21
CA PRO A 239 -23.79 -23.97 -4.59
C PRO A 239 -22.66 -23.51 -5.51
N PHE A 240 -22.22 -24.38 -6.42
CA PHE A 240 -21.21 -24.05 -7.43
C PHE A 240 -21.70 -22.99 -8.42
N GLN A 241 -22.88 -23.19 -9.01
CA GLN A 241 -23.47 -22.22 -9.94
C GLN A 241 -23.72 -20.86 -9.27
N ARG A 242 -24.22 -20.85 -8.03
CA ARG A 242 -24.44 -19.62 -7.23
C ARG A 242 -23.14 -18.93 -6.80
N HIS A 243 -22.00 -19.58 -6.98
CA HIS A 243 -20.70 -19.16 -6.47
C HIS A 243 -20.66 -19.03 -4.93
N ASP A 244 -21.46 -19.83 -4.21
CA ASP A 244 -21.56 -19.82 -2.75
C ASP A 244 -20.19 -20.07 -2.10
N TRP A 245 -19.37 -20.93 -2.73
CA TRP A 245 -17.98 -21.26 -2.38
C TRP A 245 -16.99 -20.09 -2.46
N ALA A 246 -17.23 -19.09 -3.31
CA ALA A 246 -16.29 -17.97 -3.49
C ALA A 246 -16.41 -16.98 -2.33
N LEU A 247 -15.39 -16.90 -1.47
CA LEU A 247 -15.36 -16.00 -0.32
C LEU A 247 -14.52 -14.74 -0.63
N PRO A 248 -15.13 -13.58 -0.92
CA PRO A 248 -14.39 -12.38 -1.34
C PRO A 248 -13.69 -11.68 -0.17
N ILE A 249 -12.36 -11.53 -0.24
CA ILE A 249 -11.50 -10.93 0.78
C ILE A 249 -10.72 -9.73 0.22
N ILE A 250 -11.09 -8.52 0.64
CA ILE A 250 -10.49 -7.24 0.22
C ILE A 250 -9.03 -7.09 0.66
N GLN A 251 -8.14 -6.77 -0.28
CA GLN A 251 -6.70 -6.68 -0.02
C GLN A 251 -6.20 -5.29 0.40
N LEU A 252 -5.02 -5.29 1.02
CA LEU A 252 -4.55 -4.21 1.87
C LEU A 252 -3.75 -3.13 1.13
N TRP A 253 -3.00 -3.44 0.07
CA TRP A 253 -2.14 -2.46 -0.58
C TRP A 253 -2.94 -1.41 -1.33
N HIS A 254 -3.91 -1.82 -2.17
CA HIS A 254 -4.81 -0.89 -2.87
C HIS A 254 -5.66 -0.05 -1.91
N LEU A 255 -6.08 -0.63 -0.77
CA LEU A 255 -6.80 0.08 0.28
C LEU A 255 -5.91 1.14 0.94
N LYS A 256 -4.69 0.77 1.33
CA LYS A 256 -3.69 1.65 1.94
C LYS A 256 -3.27 2.78 0.98
N TRP A 257 -3.13 2.47 -0.31
CA TRP A 257 -2.87 3.46 -1.35
C TRP A 257 -4.06 4.41 -1.54
N ASN A 258 -5.31 3.92 -1.47
CA ASN A 258 -6.48 4.79 -1.53
C ASN A 258 -6.68 5.66 -0.28
N TRP A 259 -6.19 5.22 0.89
CA TRP A 259 -6.10 6.07 2.09
C TRP A 259 -5.04 7.16 1.93
N GLN A 260 -3.86 6.82 1.39
CA GLN A 260 -2.85 7.81 1.00
C GLN A 260 -3.41 8.84 0.00
N LYS A 261 -4.12 8.40 -1.06
CA LYS A 261 -4.82 9.31 -2.00
C LYS A 261 -5.91 10.15 -1.35
N ALA A 262 -6.50 9.70 -0.24
CA ALA A 262 -7.45 10.49 0.55
C ALA A 262 -6.73 11.58 1.38
N ILE A 263 -5.57 11.27 1.99
CA ILE A 263 -4.73 12.25 2.69
C ILE A 263 -4.31 13.37 1.74
N PHE A 264 -3.72 13.04 0.58
CA PHE A 264 -3.34 14.04 -0.41
C PHE A 264 -4.54 14.84 -0.91
N ARG A 265 -5.66 14.21 -1.27
CA ARG A 265 -6.86 14.93 -1.74
C ARG A 265 -7.42 15.93 -0.71
N LEU A 266 -7.35 15.60 0.59
CA LEU A 266 -7.87 16.46 1.66
C LEU A 266 -6.91 17.58 2.05
N HIS A 267 -5.60 17.30 2.15
CA HIS A 267 -4.59 18.23 2.67
C HIS A 267 -3.78 18.98 1.60
N TRP A 268 -4.05 18.73 0.31
CA TRP A 268 -3.47 19.51 -0.78
C TRP A 268 -4.26 20.81 -0.99
N TYR A 269 -3.64 21.92 -0.61
CA TYR A 269 -4.12 23.28 -0.84
C TYR A 269 -3.27 23.90 -1.95
N GLU A 270 -3.90 24.36 -3.04
CA GLU A 270 -3.16 24.80 -4.24
C GLU A 270 -2.29 26.05 -4.02
N PRO A 271 -2.68 27.07 -3.22
CA PRO A 271 -1.78 28.17 -2.87
C PRO A 271 -0.63 27.72 -1.95
N THR A 272 0.58 28.16 -2.27
CA THR A 272 1.79 28.05 -1.41
C THR A 272 2.49 29.41 -1.33
N GLY A 273 3.26 29.65 -0.26
CA GLY A 273 3.95 30.93 -0.04
C GLY A 273 4.12 31.27 1.44
N LYS A 274 4.71 32.44 1.74
CA LYS A 274 4.94 32.88 3.12
C LYS A 274 3.61 33.03 3.87
N GLY A 275 3.49 32.39 5.02
CA GLY A 275 2.26 32.37 5.82
C GLY A 275 1.17 31.42 5.30
N ILE A 276 1.47 30.57 4.31
CA ILE A 276 0.54 29.55 3.79
C ILE A 276 1.10 28.16 4.07
N PHE A 277 0.44 27.46 4.99
CA PHE A 277 0.88 26.16 5.50
C PHE A 277 0.05 25.03 4.88
N GLY A 278 0.66 23.88 4.60
CA GLY A 278 -0.05 22.71 4.08
C GLY A 278 0.86 21.68 3.39
N LEU A 279 0.30 20.51 3.05
CA LEU A 279 1.05 19.39 2.46
C LEU A 279 1.74 19.77 1.14
N HIS A 280 1.15 20.69 0.38
CA HIS A 280 1.72 21.23 -0.86
C HIS A 280 2.93 22.15 -0.59
N HIS A 281 2.84 23.01 0.43
CA HIS A 281 3.91 23.96 0.76
C HIS A 281 5.20 23.24 1.20
N ASP A 282 5.08 22.18 2.01
CA ASP A 282 6.21 21.33 2.38
C ASP A 282 6.83 20.61 1.16
N VAL A 283 6.01 20.22 0.18
CA VAL A 283 6.48 19.57 -1.05
C VAL A 283 7.26 20.56 -1.93
N ASP A 284 6.83 21.82 -2.01
CA ASP A 284 7.58 22.91 -2.64
C ASP A 284 8.88 23.22 -1.89
N LEU A 285 8.82 23.36 -0.56
CA LEU A 285 9.96 23.63 0.31
C LEU A 285 11.06 22.57 0.19
N LEU A 286 10.68 21.29 0.07
CA LEU A 286 11.59 20.18 -0.17
C LEU A 286 12.00 20.01 -1.65
N SER A 287 11.63 20.94 -2.54
CA SER A 287 11.88 20.87 -4.00
C SER A 287 11.35 19.60 -4.67
N ARG A 288 10.30 18.98 -4.11
CA ARG A 288 9.67 17.74 -4.58
C ARG A 288 8.59 17.99 -5.66
N THR A 289 8.65 19.15 -6.32
CA THR A 289 7.67 19.72 -7.29
C THR A 289 7.32 18.83 -8.50
N LYS A 290 8.10 17.78 -8.77
CA LYS A 290 7.79 16.77 -9.81
C LYS A 290 6.73 15.75 -9.36
N PHE A 291 6.30 15.78 -8.09
CA PHE A 291 5.26 14.91 -7.56
C PHE A 291 3.87 15.35 -8.01
N ASN A 292 3.12 14.44 -8.65
CA ASN A 292 1.73 14.68 -9.02
C ASN A 292 0.78 14.17 -7.93
N HIS A 293 0.06 15.09 -7.26
CA HIS A 293 -0.82 14.77 -6.14
C HIS A 293 -2.13 14.06 -6.53
N GLU A 294 -2.58 14.18 -7.79
CA GLU A 294 -3.82 13.54 -8.28
C GLU A 294 -3.59 12.06 -8.61
N LYS A 295 -2.49 11.75 -9.30
CA LYS A 295 -2.00 10.38 -9.53
C LYS A 295 -1.52 9.74 -8.23
N CYS A 296 -0.75 10.51 -7.44
CA CYS A 296 -0.22 10.12 -6.13
C CYS A 296 0.55 8.79 -6.19
N GLU A 297 1.70 8.77 -6.88
CA GLU A 297 2.54 7.58 -7.00
C GLU A 297 2.97 7.05 -5.61
N PHE A 298 2.74 5.77 -5.34
CA PHE A 298 2.76 5.19 -3.98
C PHE A 298 4.04 5.46 -3.19
N TYR A 299 5.23 5.23 -3.78
CA TYR A 299 6.51 5.39 -3.08
C TYR A 299 6.90 6.87 -2.86
N PRO A 300 6.88 7.77 -3.87
CA PRO A 300 7.04 9.21 -3.64
C PRO A 300 6.06 9.77 -2.59
N ALA A 301 4.79 9.38 -2.68
CA ALA A 301 3.76 9.77 -1.73
C ALA A 301 4.02 9.19 -0.31
N HIS A 302 4.61 8.00 -0.19
CA HIS A 302 4.95 7.41 1.10
C HIS A 302 6.05 8.21 1.79
N HIS A 303 7.11 8.58 1.06
CA HIS A 303 8.20 9.37 1.63
C HIS A 303 7.78 10.79 1.97
N ILE A 304 6.95 11.46 1.15
CA ILE A 304 6.39 12.77 1.51
C ILE A 304 5.58 12.71 2.82
N LEU A 305 4.77 11.67 3.02
CA LEU A 305 4.01 11.50 4.27
C LEU A 305 4.90 11.09 5.45
N GLU A 306 5.88 10.20 5.24
CA GLU A 306 6.86 9.77 6.25
C GLU A 306 7.67 10.97 6.76
N ASP A 307 8.32 11.72 5.86
CA ASP A 307 9.24 12.80 6.23
C ASP A 307 8.51 13.99 6.87
N ARG A 308 7.32 14.35 6.38
CA ARG A 308 6.47 15.40 6.99
C ARG A 308 5.99 14.99 8.39
N PHE A 309 5.54 13.75 8.55
CA PHE A 309 5.09 13.23 9.84
C PHE A 309 6.23 13.16 10.86
N ASP A 310 7.40 12.65 10.45
CA ASP A 310 8.61 12.59 11.26
C ASP A 310 9.01 13.97 11.77
N ALA A 311 9.08 14.98 10.90
CA ALA A 311 9.44 16.34 11.30
C ALA A 311 8.45 16.95 12.30
N LEU A 312 7.14 16.74 12.11
CA LEU A 312 6.11 17.22 13.06
C LEU A 312 6.23 16.50 14.42
N MET A 313 6.59 15.21 14.44
CA MET A 313 6.79 14.44 15.67
C MET A 313 8.08 14.79 16.41
N LEU A 314 9.15 15.10 15.67
CA LEU A 314 10.39 15.61 16.21
C LEU A 314 10.19 17.02 16.82
N ASP A 315 9.38 17.88 16.20
CA ASP A 315 9.06 19.19 16.78
C ASP A 315 8.13 19.08 18.00
N ALA A 316 7.15 18.15 17.99
CA ALA A 316 6.36 17.84 19.17
C ALA A 316 7.21 17.31 20.34
N LEU A 317 8.23 16.48 20.06
CA LEU A 317 9.18 16.01 21.07
C LEU A 317 10.01 17.18 21.62
N ARG A 318 10.49 18.10 20.77
CA ARG A 318 11.20 19.32 21.20
C ARG A 318 10.36 20.12 22.19
N LEU A 319 9.08 20.35 21.88
CA LEU A 319 8.17 21.10 22.75
C LEU A 319 8.00 20.43 24.13
N LEU A 320 7.92 19.09 24.20
CA LEU A 320 7.89 18.38 25.49
C LEU A 320 9.23 18.41 26.24
N CYS A 321 10.36 18.45 25.53
CA CYS A 321 11.67 18.67 26.14
C CYS A 321 11.78 20.08 26.74
N GLU A 322 11.32 21.11 26.03
CA GLU A 322 11.26 22.50 26.50
C GLU A 322 10.35 22.62 27.74
N GLU A 323 9.13 22.06 27.68
CA GLU A 323 8.16 22.03 28.78
C GLU A 323 8.70 21.30 30.03
N LYS A 324 9.41 20.19 29.86
CA LYS A 324 9.96 19.40 30.98
C LYS A 324 11.23 19.99 31.59
N THR A 325 12.02 20.76 30.83
CA THR A 325 13.34 21.24 31.29
C THR A 325 13.39 22.73 31.58
N GLY A 326 12.46 23.53 31.05
CA GLY A 326 12.53 25.00 31.06
C GLY A 326 13.66 25.57 30.18
N ILE A 327 14.36 24.74 29.40
CA ILE A 327 15.47 25.13 28.53
C ILE A 327 14.96 25.17 27.09
N ILE A 328 15.04 26.35 26.47
CA ILE A 328 14.72 26.56 25.04
C ILE A 328 16.03 26.77 24.29
N HIS A 329 16.27 25.99 23.23
CA HIS A 329 17.46 26.12 22.41
C HIS A 329 17.29 27.20 21.31
N PRO A 330 18.39 27.83 20.84
CA PRO A 330 18.30 28.95 19.90
C PRO A 330 17.52 28.59 18.62
N PRO A 331 16.60 29.45 18.12
CA PRO A 331 15.78 29.10 16.96
C PRO A 331 16.56 28.79 15.67
N LYS A 332 17.83 29.26 15.58
CA LYS A 332 18.78 28.99 14.49
C LYS A 332 19.41 27.58 14.53
N THR A 333 19.37 26.88 15.65
CA THR A 333 19.86 25.50 15.75
C THR A 333 18.90 24.57 15.00
N SER A 334 19.42 23.61 14.23
CA SER A 334 18.56 22.68 13.48
C SER A 334 17.64 21.87 14.41
N LEU A 335 16.57 21.27 13.86
CA LEU A 335 15.64 20.50 14.69
C LEU A 335 16.32 19.28 15.32
N LEU A 336 17.13 18.55 14.55
CA LEU A 336 17.83 17.36 15.02
C LEU A 336 18.99 17.70 15.98
N ASP A 337 19.78 18.73 15.70
CA ASP A 337 20.86 19.16 16.62
C ASP A 337 20.27 19.71 17.93
N GLY A 338 19.16 20.43 17.84
CA GLY A 338 18.43 20.96 18.99
C GLY A 338 17.83 19.86 19.86
N LEU A 339 17.34 18.77 19.27
CA LEU A 339 16.89 17.59 20.00
C LEU A 339 18.05 16.85 20.68
N GLU A 340 19.15 16.66 19.97
CA GLU A 340 20.32 15.95 20.50
C GLU A 340 20.93 16.68 21.71
N LEU A 341 20.87 18.02 21.76
CA LEU A 341 21.30 18.78 22.95
C LEU A 341 20.51 18.45 24.23
N TYR A 342 19.27 17.94 24.15
CA TYR A 342 18.54 17.47 25.34
C TYR A 342 19.04 16.12 25.84
N PHE A 343 19.35 15.18 24.94
CA PHE A 343 19.58 13.77 25.26
C PHE A 343 21.07 13.35 25.27
N ASN A 344 21.96 14.11 24.66
CA ASN A 344 23.36 13.72 24.51
C ASN A 344 24.12 13.74 25.85
N ALA A 345 24.76 12.62 26.17
CA ALA A 345 25.44 12.45 27.46
C ALA A 345 26.75 13.25 27.56
N GLU A 346 27.45 13.45 26.44
CA GLU A 346 28.75 14.15 26.35
C GLU A 346 28.57 15.67 26.50
N SER A 347 27.54 16.23 25.85
CA SER A 347 27.13 17.63 26.02
C SER A 347 26.56 17.93 27.41
N LYS A 348 26.32 16.89 28.22
CA LYS A 348 25.61 16.91 29.51
C LYS A 348 24.15 17.36 29.38
N GLY A 349 23.46 16.98 28.30
CA GLY A 349 22.06 17.32 28.06
C GLY A 349 21.13 17.03 29.24
N PRO A 350 20.15 17.89 29.54
CA PRO A 350 19.29 17.80 30.73
C PRO A 350 18.45 16.51 30.81
N LEU A 351 18.17 15.85 29.68
CA LEU A 351 17.39 14.62 29.58
C LEU A 351 18.26 13.39 29.23
N LYS A 352 19.59 13.47 29.33
CA LYS A 352 20.51 12.35 29.03
C LYS A 352 20.31 11.06 29.84
N ASN A 353 19.61 11.16 30.98
CA ASN A 353 19.27 10.05 31.87
C ASN A 353 17.77 9.67 31.80
N ILE A 354 17.03 10.16 30.80
CA ILE A 354 15.59 9.90 30.69
C ILE A 354 15.31 8.39 30.57
N THR A 355 14.31 7.92 31.29
CA THR A 355 13.88 6.51 31.27
C THR A 355 12.95 6.23 30.10
N PHE A 356 12.81 4.95 29.73
CA PHE A 356 11.85 4.54 28.71
C PHE A 356 10.41 4.89 29.09
N ASP A 357 10.02 4.75 30.37
CA ASP A 357 8.65 5.05 30.82
C ASP A 357 8.32 6.55 30.73
N GLU A 358 9.31 7.44 30.90
CA GLU A 358 9.14 8.88 30.67
C GLU A 358 8.99 9.24 29.19
N LEU A 359 9.67 8.52 28.29
CA LEU A 359 9.53 8.66 26.84
C LEU A 359 8.19 8.09 26.33
N ASP A 360 7.72 7.01 26.97
CA ASP A 360 6.40 6.43 26.72
C ASP A 360 5.28 7.40 27.16
N ALA A 361 5.44 8.03 28.33
CA ALA A 361 4.55 9.10 28.80
C ALA A 361 4.57 10.35 27.89
N PHE A 362 5.73 10.71 27.32
CA PHE A 362 5.81 11.71 26.25
C PHE A 362 4.99 11.28 25.02
N SER A 363 5.11 10.03 24.56
CA SER A 363 4.32 9.54 23.41
C SER A 363 2.80 9.61 23.66
N HIS A 364 2.35 9.23 24.86
CA HIS A 364 0.95 9.38 25.29
C HIS A 364 0.49 10.84 25.33
N THR A 365 1.37 11.78 25.69
CA THR A 365 1.08 13.21 25.72
C THR A 365 0.95 13.78 24.29
N VAL A 366 1.90 13.50 23.41
CA VAL A 366 1.83 13.87 21.98
C VAL A 366 0.57 13.26 21.33
N TYR A 367 0.16 12.04 21.71
CA TYR A 367 -1.03 11.40 21.13
C TYR A 367 -2.31 12.20 21.44
N ARG A 368 -2.46 12.60 22.71
CA ARG A 368 -3.60 13.41 23.18
C ARG A 368 -3.56 14.86 22.69
N ARG A 369 -2.38 15.41 22.38
CA ARG A 369 -2.21 16.77 21.85
C ARG A 369 -2.39 16.89 20.34
N TYR A 370 -2.05 15.86 19.56
CA TYR A 370 -1.95 16.00 18.10
C TYR A 370 -2.53 14.84 17.25
N MET A 371 -3.05 13.76 17.83
CA MET A 371 -3.43 12.55 17.06
C MET A 371 -4.82 11.95 17.32
N CYS A 372 -5.59 12.49 18.26
CA CYS A 372 -6.99 12.10 18.48
C CYS A 372 -7.97 13.07 17.79
N ASN A 373 -9.25 12.71 17.73
CA ASN A 373 -10.29 13.64 17.29
C ASN A 373 -10.47 14.79 18.28
N ASP A 374 -10.35 14.52 19.58
CA ASP A 374 -10.54 15.50 20.65
C ASP A 374 -9.57 16.70 20.50
N ALA A 375 -8.34 16.45 20.05
CA ALA A 375 -7.35 17.49 19.73
C ALA A 375 -7.74 18.35 18.51
N PHE A 376 -8.48 17.80 17.54
CA PHE A 376 -9.01 18.58 16.42
C PHE A 376 -10.18 19.46 16.87
N GLU A 377 -11.09 18.92 17.71
CA GLU A 377 -12.24 19.68 18.23
C GLU A 377 -11.79 20.81 19.18
N ASP A 378 -10.77 20.57 20.01
CA ASP A 378 -10.06 21.58 20.81
C ASP A 378 -9.45 22.68 19.93
N ALA A 379 -8.71 22.29 18.89
CA ALA A 379 -8.12 23.25 17.94
C ALA A 379 -9.17 24.06 17.15
N GLN A 380 -10.36 23.51 16.91
CA GLN A 380 -11.50 24.20 16.31
C GLN A 380 -12.30 25.05 17.31
N GLY A 381 -12.01 25.00 18.61
CA GLY A 381 -12.80 25.68 19.66
C GLY A 381 -14.18 25.06 19.91
N ASN A 382 -14.42 23.84 19.43
CA ASN A 382 -15.70 23.12 19.59
C ASN A 382 -15.87 22.52 21.00
N CYS A 383 -14.80 22.43 21.79
CA CYS A 383 -14.83 22.08 23.21
C CYS A 383 -13.98 23.05 24.05
N PRO A 384 -14.21 23.17 25.38
CA PRO A 384 -13.38 23.99 26.25
C PRO A 384 -11.95 23.46 26.33
N ARG A 385 -10.97 24.28 25.94
CA ARG A 385 -9.55 23.92 25.98
C ARG A 385 -9.09 23.64 27.41
N ASP A 386 -8.49 22.47 27.63
CA ASP A 386 -7.69 22.15 28.82
C ASP A 386 -6.18 22.23 28.48
N PRO A 387 -5.46 23.26 28.94
CA PRO A 387 -4.02 23.39 28.68
C PRO A 387 -3.15 22.27 29.28
N ALA A 388 -3.61 21.56 30.33
CA ALA A 388 -2.86 20.45 30.90
C ALA A 388 -2.88 19.21 29.97
N VAL A 389 -3.96 19.02 29.22
CA VAL A 389 -4.08 17.97 28.20
C VAL A 389 -3.50 18.43 26.86
N HIS A 390 -3.98 19.56 26.36
CA HIS A 390 -3.74 20.04 24.98
C HIS A 390 -2.49 20.94 24.84
N GLY A 391 -1.83 21.28 25.95
CA GLY A 391 -0.66 22.15 26.00
C GLY A 391 -1.01 23.65 26.07
N PRO A 392 -0.02 24.49 26.42
CA PRO A 392 -0.20 25.94 26.49
C PRO A 392 -0.59 26.55 25.14
N HIS A 393 -1.16 27.76 25.17
CA HIS A 393 -1.38 28.58 23.99
C HIS A 393 -0.26 29.62 23.86
N ILE A 394 -0.03 30.10 22.64
CA ILE A 394 0.84 31.25 22.32
C ILE A 394 -0.05 32.42 21.89
N ALA A 395 0.23 33.62 22.39
CA ALA A 395 -0.42 34.83 21.87
C ALA A 395 0.14 35.16 20.48
N ALA A 396 -0.68 35.75 19.59
CA ALA A 396 -0.25 36.05 18.23
C ALA A 396 0.97 37.00 18.16
N ASP A 397 1.13 37.85 19.17
CA ASP A 397 2.26 38.79 19.31
C ASP A 397 3.57 38.10 19.78
N ASP A 398 3.49 36.90 20.35
CA ASP A 398 4.64 36.12 20.86
C ASP A 398 5.27 35.20 19.78
N ILE A 399 4.72 35.15 18.57
CA ILE A 399 5.26 34.33 17.47
C ILE A 399 6.67 34.84 17.09
N PRO A 400 7.73 34.02 17.13
CA PRO A 400 9.08 34.48 16.88
C PRO A 400 9.25 35.05 15.46
N LEU A 401 9.69 36.31 15.36
CA LEU A 401 10.07 36.95 14.09
C LEU A 401 11.38 36.37 13.54
N LEU A 402 11.33 35.11 13.10
CA LEU A 402 12.41 34.43 12.41
C LEU A 402 12.58 35.03 11.01
N VAL A 403 13.61 35.87 10.85
CA VAL A 403 14.05 36.35 9.54
C VAL A 403 14.47 35.14 8.69
N PRO A 404 13.92 34.96 7.47
CA PRO A 404 14.32 33.86 6.60
C PRO A 404 15.82 33.84 6.37
N ILE A 405 16.42 32.66 6.44
CA ILE A 405 17.79 32.45 5.96
C ILE A 405 17.78 32.75 4.46
N PRO A 406 18.73 33.54 3.92
CA PRO A 406 18.85 33.71 2.48
C PRO A 406 18.97 32.35 1.80
N MET A 407 18.11 32.09 0.82
CA MET A 407 18.38 31.02 -0.14
C MET A 407 19.71 31.37 -0.81
N GLY A 408 20.61 30.38 -0.93
CA GLY A 408 21.94 30.61 -1.50
C GLY A 408 21.84 31.22 -2.90
N GLU A 409 22.70 32.19 -3.19
CA GLU A 409 22.78 32.79 -4.52
C GLU A 409 23.16 31.70 -5.53
N GLU A 410 22.34 31.53 -6.58
CA GLU A 410 22.67 30.61 -7.67
C GLU A 410 23.75 31.26 -8.54
N ASP A 411 24.97 30.72 -8.50
CA ASP A 411 26.06 31.09 -9.42
C ASP A 411 25.65 30.77 -10.87
N SER A 412 25.08 31.76 -11.55
CA SER A 412 24.44 31.59 -12.85
C SER A 412 25.44 31.63 -14.01
N GLU A 413 26.36 30.67 -14.07
CA GLU A 413 27.21 30.46 -15.25
C GLU A 413 26.42 29.74 -16.36
N SER A 414 25.69 30.51 -17.15
CA SER A 414 24.93 30.02 -18.30
C SER A 414 25.80 29.92 -19.56
N GLU A 415 26.35 28.73 -19.85
CA GLU A 415 26.95 28.47 -21.17
C GLU A 415 25.86 28.43 -22.25
N ASN A 416 25.95 29.34 -23.22
CA ASN A 416 25.02 29.44 -24.35
C ASN A 416 25.50 28.58 -25.53
N GLU A 417 24.93 27.38 -25.71
CA GLU A 417 24.94 26.70 -27.01
C GLU A 417 23.64 26.99 -27.78
N THR A 418 23.72 27.92 -28.73
CA THR A 418 22.65 28.22 -29.68
C THR A 418 22.82 27.45 -30.98
N GLU A 419 21.81 26.67 -31.37
CA GLU A 419 21.62 26.12 -32.72
C GLU A 419 20.13 26.26 -33.14
N PRO A 420 19.79 26.29 -34.44
CA PRO A 420 18.70 27.13 -34.94
C PRO A 420 17.30 26.49 -35.03
N GLY A 421 16.27 27.34 -35.05
CA GLY A 421 14.86 26.94 -35.04
C GLY A 421 14.24 26.58 -36.41
N GLY A 422 13.18 25.77 -36.35
CA GLY A 422 12.24 25.51 -37.45
C GLY A 422 10.85 26.12 -37.19
N PRO A 423 10.02 26.36 -38.23
CA PRO A 423 8.90 27.30 -38.16
C PRO A 423 7.66 26.80 -37.39
N GLN A 424 7.04 27.71 -36.64
CA GLN A 424 5.73 27.50 -36.02
C GLN A 424 4.62 27.52 -37.08
N ALA A 425 3.81 26.47 -37.16
CA ALA A 425 2.55 26.45 -37.90
C ALA A 425 1.38 26.74 -36.94
N ALA A 426 0.80 27.94 -37.02
CA ALA A 426 -0.33 28.32 -36.18
C ALA A 426 -1.63 27.63 -36.62
N ALA A 427 -2.32 26.97 -35.69
CA ALA A 427 -3.61 26.31 -35.93
C ALA A 427 -4.69 26.83 -34.96
N THR A 428 -5.74 27.45 -35.51
CA THR A 428 -6.71 28.25 -34.74
C THR A 428 -7.73 27.40 -33.98
N ALA A 429 -7.61 27.33 -32.65
CA ALA A 429 -8.54 26.58 -31.80
C ALA A 429 -9.95 27.21 -31.75
N THR A 430 -10.90 26.65 -32.50
CA THR A 430 -12.29 27.16 -32.56
C THR A 430 -13.09 26.77 -31.31
N LYS A 431 -13.61 27.76 -30.58
CA LYS A 431 -14.50 27.53 -29.42
C LYS A 431 -15.80 26.81 -29.86
N ARG A 432 -15.97 25.55 -29.44
CA ARG A 432 -17.28 24.86 -29.47
C ARG A 432 -17.77 24.62 -28.04
N THR A 433 -18.78 25.37 -27.63
CA THR A 433 -19.48 25.20 -26.35
C THR A 433 -20.15 23.82 -26.28
N ARG A 434 -19.83 23.02 -25.25
CA ARG A 434 -20.58 21.80 -24.90
C ARG A 434 -21.50 22.10 -23.73
N LYS A 435 -22.74 21.59 -23.81
CA LYS A 435 -23.76 21.76 -22.77
C LYS A 435 -23.35 21.10 -21.44
N SER A 436 -23.85 21.65 -20.35
CA SER A 436 -23.70 21.11 -18.99
C SER A 436 -24.23 19.67 -18.86
N LYS A 437 -23.46 18.81 -18.21
CA LYS A 437 -23.96 17.58 -17.56
C LYS A 437 -24.16 17.84 -16.06
N GLY A 438 -24.93 16.95 -15.42
CA GLY A 438 -25.49 17.18 -14.07
C GLY A 438 -24.48 17.33 -12.93
N THR A 439 -24.99 17.80 -11.79
CA THR A 439 -24.24 18.16 -10.57
C THR A 439 -23.50 16.96 -9.98
N ARG A 440 -22.23 16.77 -10.39
CA ARG A 440 -21.31 15.82 -9.79
C ARG A 440 -21.13 16.18 -8.31
N ALA A 441 -21.31 15.20 -7.40
CA ALA A 441 -20.99 15.40 -6.00
C ALA A 441 -19.51 15.82 -5.87
N LYS A 442 -19.23 17.01 -5.30
CA LYS A 442 -17.85 17.46 -5.08
C LYS A 442 -17.20 16.50 -4.07
N LYS A 443 -16.11 15.84 -4.47
CA LYS A 443 -15.23 15.15 -3.51
C LYS A 443 -14.68 16.20 -2.53
N ALA A 444 -14.58 15.87 -1.25
CA ALA A 444 -13.96 16.73 -0.27
C ALA A 444 -12.51 17.05 -0.66
N LYS A 445 -12.12 18.32 -0.47
CA LYS A 445 -10.79 18.92 -0.66
C LYS A 445 -10.59 19.98 0.44
N ALA A 446 -9.37 20.47 0.62
CA ALA A 446 -9.11 21.70 1.36
C ALA A 446 -9.98 22.87 0.86
N ALA A 447 -10.40 23.73 1.79
CA ALA A 447 -11.16 24.96 1.52
C ALA A 447 -10.42 26.20 2.00
N GLU A 448 -10.79 27.37 1.48
CA GLU A 448 -10.30 28.67 1.96
C GLU A 448 -10.68 28.90 3.43
N ALA A 449 -9.92 29.77 4.11
CA ALA A 449 -10.14 30.11 5.51
C ALA A 449 -11.53 30.75 5.73
N VAL A 450 -12.22 30.31 6.78
CA VAL A 450 -13.48 30.94 7.22
C VAL A 450 -13.16 31.80 8.43
N ASN A 451 -13.39 33.11 8.40
CA ASN A 451 -13.12 33.96 9.57
C ASN A 451 -14.01 33.54 10.76
N SER A 452 -13.40 32.89 11.76
CA SER A 452 -14.03 32.44 13.00
C SER A 452 -13.22 32.94 14.19
N VAL A 453 -13.90 33.43 15.23
CA VAL A 453 -13.23 34.06 16.38
C VAL A 453 -12.85 33.00 17.40
N GLY A 454 -11.55 32.84 17.65
CA GLY A 454 -11.02 32.11 18.81
C GLY A 454 -10.58 30.66 18.57
N ASN A 455 -10.57 30.15 17.33
CA ASN A 455 -10.02 28.85 16.95
C ASN A 455 -8.68 28.98 16.18
N ASP A 456 -7.99 27.87 15.95
CA ASP A 456 -6.74 27.80 15.18
C ASP A 456 -6.88 26.80 14.02
N GLN A 457 -7.21 27.32 12.85
CA GLN A 457 -7.48 26.51 11.65
C GLN A 457 -6.20 25.85 11.11
N CYS A 458 -5.05 26.52 11.25
CA CYS A 458 -3.75 25.98 10.86
C CYS A 458 -3.36 24.79 11.74
N PHE A 459 -3.52 24.92 13.06
CA PHE A 459 -3.26 23.83 14.01
C PHE A 459 -4.27 22.69 13.83
N ALA A 460 -5.57 22.98 13.71
CA ALA A 460 -6.59 21.95 13.50
C ALA A 460 -6.34 21.13 12.23
N THR A 461 -6.07 21.79 11.10
CA THR A 461 -5.72 21.10 9.85
C THR A 461 -4.43 20.27 9.99
N THR A 462 -3.43 20.77 10.74
CA THR A 462 -2.19 20.02 11.05
C THR A 462 -2.45 18.79 11.92
N VAL A 463 -3.24 18.90 12.99
CA VAL A 463 -3.69 17.78 13.83
C VAL A 463 -4.46 16.73 13.00
N ASN A 464 -5.33 17.17 12.08
CA ASN A 464 -6.04 16.24 11.19
C ASN A 464 -5.08 15.50 10.23
N PHE A 465 -4.08 16.20 9.68
CA PHE A 465 -3.03 15.60 8.85
C PHE A 465 -2.24 14.54 9.63
N ILE A 466 -1.80 14.88 10.85
CA ILE A 466 -1.02 13.98 11.70
C ILE A 466 -1.84 12.73 12.04
N ARG A 467 -3.09 12.88 12.51
CA ARG A 467 -3.99 11.75 12.82
C ARG A 467 -4.18 10.81 11.63
N MET A 468 -4.51 11.33 10.45
CA MET A 468 -4.72 10.51 9.25
C MET A 468 -3.45 9.79 8.80
N THR A 469 -2.31 10.48 8.87
CA THR A 469 -1.00 9.97 8.43
C THR A 469 -0.43 8.94 9.41
N PHE A 470 -0.65 9.13 10.72
CA PHE A 470 -0.34 8.11 11.73
C PHE A 470 -1.02 6.79 11.37
N TRP A 471 -2.33 6.76 11.12
CA TRP A 471 -3.04 5.52 10.77
C TRP A 471 -2.49 4.84 9.51
N TYR A 472 -2.04 5.62 8.52
CA TYR A 472 -1.35 5.10 7.34
C TYR A 472 0.01 4.44 7.70
N LEU A 473 0.81 5.08 8.54
CA LEU A 473 2.14 4.59 8.96
C LEU A 473 2.04 3.41 9.96
N GLU A 474 1.00 3.38 10.79
CA GLU A 474 0.60 2.26 11.66
C GLU A 474 0.46 1.00 10.82
N MET A 475 -0.44 1.03 9.83
CA MET A 475 -0.64 -0.06 8.88
C MET A 475 0.65 -0.47 8.16
N CYS A 476 1.50 0.50 7.75
CA CYS A 476 2.78 0.18 7.12
C CYS A 476 3.70 -0.64 8.05
N ALA A 477 3.82 -0.25 9.31
CA ALA A 477 4.64 -0.95 10.29
C ALA A 477 4.04 -2.31 10.69
N ALA A 478 2.74 -2.34 11.01
CA ALA A 478 2.04 -3.56 11.41
C ALA A 478 2.04 -4.64 10.31
N ILE A 479 1.88 -4.25 9.03
CA ILE A 479 2.03 -5.15 7.88
C ILE A 479 3.43 -5.76 7.86
N ALA A 480 4.49 -4.94 7.88
CA ALA A 480 5.88 -5.45 7.78
C ALA A 480 6.28 -6.35 8.96
N GLU A 481 5.80 -6.05 10.17
CA GLU A 481 6.02 -6.84 11.38
C GLU A 481 5.20 -8.16 11.42
N GLY A 482 4.16 -8.27 10.59
CA GLY A 482 3.24 -9.40 10.57
C GLY A 482 2.20 -9.38 11.70
N ASP A 483 1.79 -8.19 12.19
CA ASP A 483 0.65 -8.04 13.11
C ASP A 483 -0.60 -7.58 12.35
N ILE A 484 -1.29 -8.53 11.72
CA ILE A 484 -2.54 -8.26 11.02
C ILE A 484 -3.63 -7.73 11.98
N GLY A 485 -3.56 -8.07 13.26
CA GLY A 485 -4.49 -7.58 14.26
C GLY A 485 -4.43 -6.06 14.42
N ARG A 486 -3.22 -5.48 14.51
CA ARG A 486 -3.03 -4.02 14.54
C ARG A 486 -3.54 -3.32 13.29
N VAL A 487 -3.28 -3.90 12.11
CA VAL A 487 -3.88 -3.42 10.84
C VAL A 487 -5.40 -3.39 10.95
N PHE A 488 -6.02 -4.48 11.41
CA PHE A 488 -7.48 -4.56 11.58
C PHE A 488 -8.02 -3.55 12.59
N GLU A 489 -7.28 -3.24 13.66
CA GLU A 489 -7.67 -2.18 14.60
C GLU A 489 -7.72 -0.79 13.92
N VAL A 490 -6.82 -0.51 12.97
CA VAL A 490 -6.87 0.71 12.15
C VAL A 490 -8.03 0.68 11.14
N LEU A 491 -8.32 -0.45 10.51
CA LEU A 491 -9.46 -0.58 9.58
C LEU A 491 -10.81 -0.23 10.26
N LYS A 492 -10.94 -0.48 11.57
CA LYS A 492 -12.15 -0.12 12.34
C LYS A 492 -12.41 1.39 12.43
N VAL A 493 -11.40 2.26 12.30
CA VAL A 493 -11.59 3.72 12.16
C VAL A 493 -11.70 4.15 10.70
N LEU A 494 -10.88 3.58 9.81
CA LEU A 494 -10.90 3.92 8.38
C LEU A 494 -12.25 3.68 7.72
N ARG A 495 -13.07 2.73 8.22
CA ARG A 495 -14.44 2.50 7.73
C ARG A 495 -15.35 3.73 7.80
N PHE A 496 -15.10 4.69 8.69
CA PHE A 496 -15.81 5.97 8.72
C PHE A 496 -15.06 7.02 7.89
N SER A 497 -13.76 7.15 8.11
CA SER A 497 -12.92 8.14 7.43
C SER A 497 -12.92 8.02 5.91
N PHE A 498 -13.03 6.82 5.34
CA PHE A 498 -13.22 6.65 3.89
C PHE A 498 -14.52 7.27 3.37
N TRP A 499 -15.60 7.29 4.15
CA TRP A 499 -16.85 7.94 3.75
C TRP A 499 -16.71 9.47 3.77
N GLY A 500 -16.22 10.05 4.87
CA GLY A 500 -16.07 11.51 4.99
C GLY A 500 -15.03 12.10 4.03
N ALA A 501 -13.97 11.34 3.72
CA ALA A 501 -13.01 11.73 2.69
C ALA A 501 -13.57 11.64 1.25
N GLY A 502 -14.73 11.02 1.03
CA GLY A 502 -15.31 10.80 -0.30
C GLY A 502 -14.67 9.65 -1.09
N SER A 503 -14.12 8.65 -0.40
CA SER A 503 -13.66 7.36 -0.95
C SER A 503 -14.64 6.24 -0.59
N THR A 504 -15.94 6.48 -0.79
CA THR A 504 -17.05 5.67 -0.26
C THR A 504 -17.05 4.20 -0.70
N ASN A 505 -16.42 3.84 -1.81
CA ASN A 505 -16.25 2.44 -2.22
C ASN A 505 -15.48 1.63 -1.17
N TYR A 506 -14.29 2.11 -0.75
CA TYR A 506 -13.53 1.48 0.33
C TYR A 506 -14.25 1.60 1.68
N GLY A 507 -15.05 2.65 1.87
CA GLY A 507 -15.98 2.76 3.00
C GLY A 507 -17.02 1.63 3.04
N ASN A 508 -17.57 1.22 1.89
CA ASN A 508 -18.48 0.08 1.79
C ASN A 508 -17.74 -1.25 2.06
N GLU A 509 -16.54 -1.45 1.49
CA GLU A 509 -15.75 -2.66 1.76
C GLU A 509 -15.42 -2.82 3.24
N MET A 510 -15.10 -1.74 3.94
CA MET A 510 -14.80 -1.79 5.38
C MET A 510 -16.04 -1.96 6.26
N LEU A 511 -17.25 -1.65 5.76
CA LEU A 511 -18.50 -2.03 6.42
C LEU A 511 -18.80 -3.53 6.19
N GLU A 512 -18.60 -4.06 4.99
CA GLU A 512 -18.74 -5.50 4.71
C GLU A 512 -17.71 -6.32 5.49
N LEU A 513 -16.43 -5.92 5.50
CA LEU A 513 -15.38 -6.60 6.26
C LEU A 513 -15.67 -6.59 7.77
N ALA A 514 -16.19 -5.48 8.30
CA ALA A 514 -16.62 -5.41 9.70
C ALA A 514 -17.82 -6.33 9.98
N CYS A 515 -18.79 -6.42 9.06
CA CYS A 515 -19.94 -7.32 9.21
C CYS A 515 -19.54 -8.80 9.12
N ASN A 516 -18.70 -9.13 8.14
CA ASN A 516 -18.10 -10.45 7.96
C ASN A 516 -17.47 -10.94 9.28
N PHE A 517 -16.55 -10.16 9.86
CA PHE A 517 -15.84 -10.58 11.07
C PHE A 517 -16.67 -10.57 12.35
N LEU A 518 -17.67 -9.70 12.47
CA LEU A 518 -18.44 -9.57 13.71
C LEU A 518 -19.68 -10.47 13.76
N TYR A 519 -20.17 -11.00 12.63
CA TYR A 519 -21.42 -11.77 12.55
C TYR A 519 -21.37 -12.98 11.63
N ASP A 520 -20.86 -12.80 10.42
CA ASP A 520 -21.08 -13.80 9.37
C ASP A 520 -20.04 -14.95 9.48
N PHE A 521 -18.77 -14.62 9.72
CA PHE A 521 -17.67 -15.60 9.81
C PHE A 521 -17.71 -16.37 11.15
N PRO A 522 -17.76 -17.72 11.15
CA PRO A 522 -17.52 -18.50 12.37
C PRO A 522 -16.07 -18.31 12.86
N PRO A 523 -15.77 -18.53 14.16
CA PRO A 523 -14.44 -18.27 14.72
C PRO A 523 -13.28 -18.95 13.97
N ALA A 524 -13.45 -20.20 13.55
CA ALA A 524 -12.45 -20.93 12.75
C ALA A 524 -12.10 -20.20 11.43
N LEU A 525 -13.11 -19.69 10.72
CA LEU A 525 -12.91 -18.90 9.50
C LEU A 525 -12.25 -17.54 9.80
N GLN A 526 -12.63 -16.87 10.89
CA GLN A 526 -11.99 -15.62 11.31
C GLN A 526 -10.48 -15.81 11.55
N TYR A 527 -10.11 -16.87 12.28
CA TYR A 527 -8.71 -17.23 12.50
C TYR A 527 -7.98 -17.57 11.20
N ALA A 528 -8.60 -18.37 10.31
CA ALA A 528 -7.99 -18.75 9.05
C ALA A 528 -7.74 -17.56 8.12
N VAL A 529 -8.70 -16.62 8.02
CA VAL A 529 -8.57 -15.39 7.23
C VAL A 529 -7.48 -14.47 7.81
N LEU A 530 -7.48 -14.23 9.13
CA LEU A 530 -6.43 -13.43 9.77
C LEU A 530 -5.05 -14.07 9.57
N ASN A 531 -4.92 -15.39 9.80
CA ASN A 531 -3.65 -16.11 9.70
C ASN A 531 -3.02 -16.09 8.30
N ASN A 532 -3.77 -15.71 7.25
CA ASN A 532 -3.33 -15.77 5.85
C ASN A 532 -3.54 -14.47 5.06
N TYR A 533 -3.82 -13.35 5.74
CA TYR A 533 -4.00 -12.03 5.12
C TYR A 533 -2.69 -11.39 4.59
N LEU A 534 -1.53 -11.94 4.97
CA LEU A 534 -0.20 -11.44 4.59
C LEU A 534 0.68 -12.59 4.10
N VAL A 535 1.61 -12.27 3.21
CA VAL A 535 2.54 -13.23 2.59
C VAL A 535 3.99 -12.86 2.91
N ASN A 536 4.85 -13.86 3.13
CA ASN A 536 6.28 -13.65 3.39
C ASN A 536 7.11 -14.47 2.40
N THR A 537 7.73 -13.77 1.44
CA THR A 537 8.48 -14.38 0.33
C THR A 537 9.87 -14.89 0.74
N THR A 538 10.42 -14.42 1.86
CA THR A 538 11.79 -14.72 2.31
C THR A 538 11.84 -15.66 3.51
N GLY A 539 10.81 -15.69 4.35
CA GLY A 539 10.82 -16.34 5.66
C GLY A 539 11.45 -15.49 6.78
N LEU A 540 11.79 -14.23 6.49
CA LEU A 540 12.49 -13.34 7.43
C LEU A 540 11.54 -12.40 8.16
N LEU A 541 11.89 -12.04 9.39
CA LEU A 541 11.13 -11.07 10.19
C LEU A 541 11.26 -9.67 9.58
N GLY A 542 10.16 -8.91 9.52
CA GLY A 542 10.13 -7.59 8.85
C GLY A 542 9.90 -7.66 7.32
N HIS A 543 9.72 -8.85 6.75
CA HIS A 543 9.52 -9.08 5.31
C HIS A 543 8.12 -9.61 4.95
N TRP A 544 7.12 -9.35 5.80
CA TRP A 544 5.72 -9.57 5.46
C TRP A 544 5.22 -8.51 4.48
N LEU A 545 4.36 -8.93 3.56
CA LEU A 545 3.81 -8.13 2.46
C LEU A 545 2.30 -8.36 2.35
N GLU A 546 1.58 -7.38 1.81
CA GLU A 546 0.21 -7.53 1.35
C GLU A 546 0.13 -8.50 0.17
N LEU A 547 -0.98 -9.26 0.05
CA LEU A 547 -1.14 -10.21 -1.05
C LEU A 547 -1.18 -9.48 -2.40
N ASP A 548 -1.97 -8.41 -2.53
CA ASP A 548 -2.10 -7.64 -3.76
C ASP A 548 -0.80 -6.91 -4.17
N LEU A 549 0.06 -6.54 -3.22
CA LEU A 549 1.41 -6.04 -3.53
C LEU A 549 2.32 -7.14 -4.11
N LEU A 550 2.19 -8.39 -3.66
CA LEU A 550 2.87 -9.52 -4.31
C LEU A 550 2.36 -9.74 -5.73
N GLN A 551 1.05 -9.57 -5.98
CA GLN A 551 0.49 -9.68 -7.32
C GLN A 551 1.01 -8.58 -8.25
N GLU A 552 1.01 -7.30 -7.85
CA GLU A 552 1.58 -6.24 -8.71
C GLU A 552 3.10 -6.39 -8.93
N HIS A 553 3.84 -7.02 -8.01
CA HIS A 553 5.23 -7.41 -8.30
C HIS A 553 5.33 -8.47 -9.42
N PHE A 554 4.42 -9.45 -9.49
CA PHE A 554 4.36 -10.39 -10.62
C PHE A 554 3.85 -9.71 -11.90
N ASN A 555 2.84 -8.86 -11.81
CA ASN A 555 2.34 -8.04 -12.92
C ASN A 555 3.47 -7.19 -13.52
N PHE A 556 4.29 -6.53 -12.69
CA PHE A 556 5.49 -5.80 -13.11
C PHE A 556 6.47 -6.68 -13.90
N TRP A 557 6.75 -7.90 -13.44
CA TRP A 557 7.66 -8.81 -14.16
C TRP A 557 7.07 -9.29 -15.49
N ILE A 558 5.77 -9.58 -15.54
CA ILE A 558 5.02 -9.92 -16.76
C ILE A 558 5.12 -8.75 -17.76
N LYS A 559 4.71 -7.54 -17.34
CA LYS A 559 4.81 -6.30 -18.12
C LYS A 559 6.26 -6.10 -18.62
N ARG A 560 7.27 -6.22 -17.74
CA ARG A 560 8.68 -5.98 -18.07
C ARG A 560 9.26 -6.97 -19.09
N LEU A 561 8.93 -8.25 -19.02
CA LEU A 561 9.49 -9.27 -19.91
C LEU A 561 8.79 -9.31 -21.28
N PHE A 562 7.57 -8.74 -21.40
CA PHE A 562 6.71 -8.87 -22.58
C PHE A 562 6.24 -7.56 -23.22
N ASN A 563 6.64 -6.39 -22.69
CA ASN A 563 6.34 -5.09 -23.32
C ASN A 563 6.89 -4.95 -24.75
N SER A 564 7.99 -5.64 -25.07
CA SER A 564 8.69 -5.53 -26.37
C SER A 564 8.21 -6.51 -27.45
N LYS A 565 7.09 -7.23 -27.24
CA LYS A 565 6.60 -8.26 -28.17
C LYS A 565 5.11 -8.07 -28.49
N SER A 566 4.77 -8.24 -29.77
CA SER A 566 3.40 -8.29 -30.30
C SER A 566 2.77 -9.66 -30.04
N HIS A 567 2.58 -9.98 -28.76
CA HIS A 567 1.89 -11.17 -28.27
C HIS A 567 0.88 -10.77 -27.22
N ASP A 568 -0.26 -11.45 -27.25
CA ASP A 568 -1.43 -11.25 -26.40
C ASP A 568 -1.30 -12.07 -25.10
N PHE A 569 -2.16 -11.82 -24.11
CA PHE A 569 -1.98 -12.35 -22.74
C PHE A 569 -2.25 -13.86 -22.60
N ASP A 570 -3.25 -14.37 -23.31
CA ASP A 570 -3.57 -15.79 -23.45
C ASP A 570 -2.48 -16.59 -24.18
N SER A 571 -1.69 -15.91 -25.01
CA SER A 571 -0.80 -16.58 -25.98
C SER A 571 0.07 -17.63 -25.30
N LYS A 572 0.16 -18.82 -25.89
CA LYS A 572 0.75 -20.01 -25.25
C LYS A 572 2.16 -19.79 -24.67
N HIS A 573 2.93 -18.86 -25.24
CA HIS A 573 4.24 -18.47 -24.72
C HIS A 573 4.16 -17.63 -23.43
N LEU A 574 3.18 -16.72 -23.31
CA LEU A 574 2.99 -15.86 -22.16
C LEU A 574 2.18 -16.56 -21.05
N SER A 575 1.02 -17.13 -21.40
CA SER A 575 0.13 -17.82 -20.45
C SER A 575 0.81 -19.04 -19.79
N GLU A 576 1.31 -20.00 -20.59
CA GLU A 576 1.91 -21.23 -20.04
C GLU A 576 3.39 -21.04 -19.66
N ALA A 577 4.24 -20.65 -20.62
CA ALA A 577 5.68 -20.70 -20.43
C ALA A 577 6.25 -19.55 -19.58
N VAL A 578 5.45 -18.53 -19.23
CA VAL A 578 5.89 -17.36 -18.45
C VAL A 578 5.05 -17.17 -17.19
N GLY A 579 3.71 -17.12 -17.29
CA GLY A 579 2.82 -16.89 -16.14
C GLY A 579 3.06 -17.87 -14.99
N LEU A 580 2.95 -19.18 -15.29
CA LEU A 580 3.27 -20.24 -14.33
C LEU A 580 4.69 -20.14 -13.75
N ASN A 581 5.66 -19.72 -14.58
CA ASN A 581 7.08 -19.67 -14.23
C ASN A 581 7.54 -18.34 -13.58
N ILE A 582 6.70 -17.31 -13.45
CA ILE A 582 7.17 -15.93 -13.21
C ILE A 582 7.89 -15.77 -11.85
N HIS A 583 7.40 -16.46 -10.82
CA HIS A 583 8.05 -16.52 -9.50
C HIS A 583 9.46 -17.18 -9.58
N GLY A 584 9.60 -18.25 -10.37
CA GLY A 584 10.87 -18.92 -10.65
C GLY A 584 11.82 -18.06 -11.48
N ILE A 585 11.31 -17.36 -12.49
CA ILE A 585 12.06 -16.43 -13.35
C ILE A 585 12.65 -15.27 -12.52
N SER A 586 11.85 -14.64 -11.65
CA SER A 586 12.36 -13.62 -10.72
C SER A 586 13.42 -14.20 -9.78
N SER A 587 13.23 -15.42 -9.29
CA SER A 587 14.19 -16.09 -8.39
C SER A 587 15.51 -16.44 -9.07
N ILE A 588 15.50 -16.88 -10.33
CA ILE A 588 16.71 -17.17 -11.12
C ILE A 588 17.51 -15.88 -11.34
N ARG A 589 16.84 -14.79 -11.71
CA ARG A 589 17.49 -13.48 -11.94
C ARG A 589 18.23 -12.96 -10.71
N ASP A 590 17.67 -13.17 -9.53
CA ASP A 590 18.25 -12.78 -8.24
C ASP A 590 19.38 -13.72 -7.77
N ARG A 591 19.22 -15.03 -7.94
CA ARG A 591 20.13 -16.04 -7.39
C ARG A 591 21.30 -16.37 -8.30
N PHE A 592 21.10 -16.42 -9.62
CA PHE A 592 22.13 -16.89 -10.55
C PHE A 592 23.43 -16.08 -10.50
N PRO A 593 23.42 -14.73 -10.39
CA PRO A 593 24.67 -13.96 -10.22
C PRO A 593 25.46 -14.35 -8.96
N SER A 594 24.77 -14.65 -7.85
CA SER A 594 25.43 -14.96 -6.56
C SER A 594 26.26 -16.25 -6.60
N ILE A 595 25.94 -17.17 -7.51
CA ILE A 595 26.69 -18.42 -7.74
C ILE A 595 28.12 -18.12 -8.24
N PHE A 596 28.32 -17.00 -8.97
CA PHE A 596 29.62 -16.57 -9.48
C PHE A 596 30.38 -15.64 -8.52
N GLY A 597 29.94 -15.52 -7.27
CA GLY A 597 30.54 -14.59 -6.31
C GLY A 597 30.23 -13.12 -6.56
N PHE A 598 29.36 -12.78 -7.53
CA PHE A 598 28.80 -11.43 -7.59
C PHE A 598 28.02 -11.18 -6.30
N LYS A 599 28.49 -10.22 -5.49
CA LYS A 599 27.68 -9.65 -4.40
C LYS A 599 26.34 -9.24 -5.02
N LYS A 600 25.23 -9.66 -4.41
CA LYS A 600 23.90 -9.30 -4.91
C LYS A 600 23.83 -7.78 -4.96
N ASN A 601 23.73 -7.19 -6.16
CA ASN A 601 23.55 -5.75 -6.33
C ASN A 601 22.34 -5.34 -5.50
N HIS A 602 22.59 -4.69 -4.37
CA HIS A 602 21.52 -4.44 -3.41
C HIS A 602 20.58 -3.40 -4.00
N GLY A 603 19.32 -3.80 -4.26
CA GLY A 603 18.21 -2.87 -4.50
C GLY A 603 17.96 -1.92 -3.33
N LYS A 604 18.62 -2.14 -2.20
CA LYS A 604 18.96 -1.11 -1.21
C LYS A 604 19.89 -0.08 -1.86
N HIS A 605 19.31 0.84 -2.64
CA HIS A 605 19.83 2.20 -2.65
C HIS A 605 19.93 2.64 -1.19
N LYS A 606 21.10 3.10 -0.75
CA LYS A 606 21.25 3.70 0.60
C LYS A 606 20.16 4.78 0.72
N LYS A 607 19.23 4.65 1.69
CA LYS A 607 18.14 5.64 1.85
C LYS A 607 18.81 7.01 1.92
N ALA A 608 18.37 7.95 1.08
CA ALA A 608 18.87 9.31 1.11
C ALA A 608 18.69 9.85 2.54
N THR A 609 19.70 10.51 3.07
CA THR A 609 19.68 10.96 4.47
C THR A 609 18.69 12.12 4.60
N THR A 610 17.50 11.86 5.15
CA THR A 610 16.42 12.84 5.28
C THR A 610 16.67 13.91 6.34
N THR A 611 17.83 13.89 7.01
CA THR A 611 18.29 14.91 7.98
C THR A 611 18.12 16.34 7.48
N ASN A 612 18.45 16.62 6.21
CA ASN A 612 18.34 17.98 5.67
C ASN A 612 16.86 18.37 5.51
N ASP A 613 16.04 17.50 4.93
CA ASP A 613 14.60 17.65 4.76
C ASP A 613 13.90 17.88 6.13
N LEU A 614 14.18 17.02 7.11
CA LEU A 614 13.63 17.12 8.48
C LEU A 614 14.04 18.42 9.17
N ASN A 615 15.28 18.88 8.95
CA ASN A 615 15.76 20.14 9.51
C ASN A 615 15.15 21.37 8.80
N ALA A 616 14.94 21.32 7.49
CA ALA A 616 14.28 22.40 6.73
C ALA A 616 12.81 22.54 7.15
N LEU A 617 12.08 21.43 7.24
CA LEU A 617 10.71 21.38 7.78
C LEU A 617 10.67 21.89 9.22
N GLY A 618 11.59 21.44 10.09
CA GLY A 618 11.65 21.85 11.49
C GLY A 618 11.95 23.33 11.72
N VAL A 619 12.78 23.96 10.87
CA VAL A 619 13.01 25.41 10.89
C VAL A 619 11.73 26.17 10.52
N HIS A 620 10.99 25.71 9.50
CA HIS A 620 9.71 26.30 9.11
C HIS A 620 8.64 26.14 10.21
N TYR A 621 8.44 24.94 10.76
CA TYR A 621 7.44 24.70 11.79
C TYR A 621 7.68 25.52 13.05
N ARG A 622 8.95 25.77 13.41
CA ARG A 622 9.34 26.62 14.54
C ARG A 622 9.18 28.11 14.25
N ALA A 623 9.43 28.56 13.02
CA ALA A 623 9.24 29.95 12.62
C ALA A 623 7.77 30.40 12.71
N ASP A 624 6.86 29.52 12.32
CA ASP A 624 5.42 29.81 12.23
C ASP A 624 4.59 29.17 13.36
N CYS A 625 5.25 28.63 14.41
CA CYS A 625 4.67 27.95 15.58
C CYS A 625 3.62 26.87 15.23
N ILE A 626 3.86 26.07 14.20
CA ILE A 626 2.86 25.16 13.59
C ILE A 626 2.37 24.06 14.54
N MET A 627 3.21 23.62 15.48
CA MET A 627 2.87 22.61 16.49
C MET A 627 2.34 23.18 17.82
N GLN A 628 1.98 24.46 17.88
CA GLN A 628 1.48 25.13 19.09
C GLN A 628 0.18 25.88 18.78
N TYR A 629 -0.75 25.94 19.74
CA TYR A 629 -2.05 26.58 19.54
C TYR A 629 -1.96 28.11 19.63
N VAL A 630 -2.42 28.80 18.58
CA VAL A 630 -2.47 30.27 18.47
C VAL A 630 -3.94 30.69 18.25
N PRO A 631 -4.61 31.29 19.26
CA PRO A 631 -6.01 31.69 19.15
C PRO A 631 -6.26 32.66 17.99
N GLY A 632 -7.17 32.32 17.07
CA GLY A 632 -7.52 33.14 15.91
C GLY A 632 -6.58 32.98 14.70
N ARG A 633 -5.65 32.01 14.69
CA ARG A 633 -4.81 31.75 13.52
C ARG A 633 -5.60 31.10 12.39
N ASN A 634 -5.92 31.91 11.38
CA ASN A 634 -6.52 31.48 10.13
C ASN A 634 -5.61 30.51 9.35
N GLY A 635 -6.22 29.64 8.54
CA GLY A 635 -5.53 28.67 7.69
C GLY A 635 -6.51 28.00 6.73
N HIS A 636 -6.00 27.20 5.78
CA HIS A 636 -6.91 26.42 4.93
C HIS A 636 -7.62 25.35 5.76
N VAL A 637 -8.93 25.19 5.54
CA VAL A 637 -9.77 24.31 6.37
C VAL A 637 -9.86 22.93 5.72
N VAL A 638 -9.53 21.89 6.48
CA VAL A 638 -9.77 20.49 6.12
C VAL A 638 -10.82 19.91 7.08
N PRO A 639 -11.92 19.32 6.59
CA PRO A 639 -12.95 18.75 7.46
C PRO A 639 -12.44 17.49 8.16
N ASN A 640 -12.85 17.29 9.42
CA ASN A 640 -12.62 16.02 10.11
C ASN A 640 -13.39 14.91 9.38
N GLU A 641 -12.64 14.05 8.70
CA GLU A 641 -13.19 13.06 7.79
C GLU A 641 -13.80 11.86 8.54
N PHE A 642 -13.41 11.64 9.79
CA PHE A 642 -14.02 10.63 10.66
C PHE A 642 -15.43 11.08 11.07
N PHE A 643 -15.60 12.30 11.58
CA PHE A 643 -16.92 12.82 11.97
C PHE A 643 -17.81 13.09 10.77
N ALA A 644 -17.28 13.62 9.66
CA ALA A 644 -18.04 13.75 8.42
C ALA A 644 -18.52 12.38 7.90
N GLY A 645 -17.66 11.36 7.96
CA GLY A 645 -18.01 10.00 7.57
C GLY A 645 -19.03 9.34 8.50
N PHE A 646 -18.93 9.58 9.81
CA PHE A 646 -19.93 9.18 10.79
C PHE A 646 -21.29 9.84 10.49
N GLY A 647 -21.34 11.16 10.32
CA GLY A 647 -22.57 11.91 10.05
C GLY A 647 -23.25 11.51 8.74
N ILE A 648 -22.49 11.18 7.69
CA ILE A 648 -23.04 10.64 6.44
C ILE A 648 -23.70 9.26 6.67
N LEU A 649 -23.06 8.40 7.47
CA LEU A 649 -23.56 7.05 7.76
C LEU A 649 -24.77 7.07 8.70
N ASP A 650 -24.74 7.90 9.73
CA ASP A 650 -25.82 8.08 10.71
C ASP A 650 -27.03 8.80 10.09
N GLY A 651 -26.79 9.68 9.10
CA GLY A 651 -27.79 10.26 8.20
C GLY A 651 -28.40 9.28 7.19
N GLY A 652 -28.56 8.00 7.55
CA GLY A 652 -29.27 6.97 6.79
C GLY A 652 -28.45 6.19 5.76
N LYS A 653 -27.18 6.55 5.46
CA LYS A 653 -26.36 5.74 4.53
C LYS A 653 -25.91 4.41 5.11
N LEU A 654 -25.86 4.26 6.44
CA LEU A 654 -25.68 2.96 7.06
C LEU A 654 -26.92 2.07 6.89
N ASP A 655 -28.13 2.65 6.99
CA ASP A 655 -29.37 1.89 6.81
C ASP A 655 -29.54 1.47 5.35
N GLU A 656 -29.25 2.35 4.38
CA GLU A 656 -29.18 2.00 2.96
C GLU A 656 -28.19 0.85 2.69
N PHE A 657 -27.03 0.86 3.35
CA PHE A 657 -26.05 -0.23 3.31
C PHE A 657 -26.60 -1.53 3.92
N LEU A 658 -27.22 -1.47 5.10
CA LEU A 658 -27.76 -2.64 5.79
C LEU A 658 -28.96 -3.22 5.05
N GLU A 659 -29.88 -2.41 4.53
CA GLU A 659 -30.98 -2.87 3.68
C GLU A 659 -30.46 -3.55 2.41
N ARG A 660 -29.50 -2.94 1.71
CA ARG A 660 -28.88 -3.51 0.49
C ARG A 660 -28.20 -4.85 0.74
N THR A 661 -27.56 -5.02 1.89
CA THR A 661 -26.76 -6.21 2.22
C THR A 661 -27.55 -7.31 2.94
N THR A 662 -28.67 -6.99 3.61
CA THR A 662 -29.48 -7.98 4.37
C THR A 662 -30.78 -8.40 3.69
N ARG A 663 -31.24 -7.75 2.62
CA ARG A 663 -32.47 -8.15 1.89
C ARG A 663 -32.33 -9.37 0.97
N ASN A 664 -31.09 -9.79 0.66
CA ASN A 664 -30.71 -10.88 -0.26
C ASN A 664 -31.13 -10.70 -1.74
N ALA A 665 -30.19 -10.98 -2.65
CA ALA A 665 -30.37 -11.61 -3.99
C ALA A 665 -31.47 -11.14 -4.98
N ALA A 666 -32.23 -10.08 -4.73
CA ALA A 666 -33.50 -9.82 -5.45
C ALA A 666 -33.60 -8.48 -6.21
N SER A 667 -32.78 -7.47 -5.90
CA SER A 667 -32.90 -6.13 -6.49
C SER A 667 -31.60 -5.64 -7.13
N VAL A 668 -31.52 -5.73 -8.45
CA VAL A 668 -30.43 -5.16 -9.25
C VAL A 668 -30.76 -3.70 -9.57
N GLN A 669 -29.89 -2.76 -9.19
CA GLN A 669 -29.86 -1.45 -9.85
C GLN A 669 -28.97 -1.56 -11.09
N PRO A 670 -29.32 -0.87 -12.20
CA PRO A 670 -28.47 -0.85 -13.39
C PRO A 670 -27.10 -0.23 -13.06
N ASP A 671 -26.06 -0.63 -13.78
CA ASP A 671 -24.73 -0.04 -13.61
C ASP A 671 -24.79 1.46 -13.94
N ASN A 672 -24.61 2.30 -12.91
CA ASN A 672 -24.18 3.67 -13.10
C ASN A 672 -22.74 3.60 -13.60
N ASP A 673 -22.48 4.06 -14.84
CA ASP A 673 -21.15 4.11 -15.45
C ASP A 673 -20.13 4.71 -14.48
N LEU A 674 -19.32 3.85 -13.86
CA LEU A 674 -18.21 4.29 -13.03
C LEU A 674 -17.14 4.84 -13.98
N ASP A 675 -16.81 6.12 -13.80
CA ASP A 675 -15.81 6.86 -14.55
C ASP A 675 -14.44 6.17 -14.38
N VAL A 676 -14.11 5.24 -15.29
CA VAL A 676 -12.90 4.41 -15.22
C VAL A 676 -11.69 5.29 -15.48
N SER A 677 -11.16 5.88 -14.41
CA SER A 677 -9.83 6.46 -14.40
C SER A 677 -8.78 5.34 -14.46
N GLN A 678 -8.64 4.73 -15.64
CA GLN A 678 -7.48 3.95 -16.06
C GLN A 678 -6.27 4.90 -16.05
N ASP A 679 -5.70 5.07 -14.86
CA ASP A 679 -4.52 5.90 -14.68
C ASP A 679 -3.33 5.21 -15.34
N GLU A 680 -2.69 5.89 -16.30
CA GLU A 680 -1.49 5.40 -16.99
C GLU A 680 -0.32 5.34 -16.02
N GLY A 681 -0.29 4.27 -15.22
CA GLY A 681 0.77 3.97 -14.28
C GLY A 681 2.05 3.64 -15.03
N ARG A 682 3.08 4.47 -14.83
CA ARG A 682 4.45 4.01 -15.07
C ARG A 682 4.71 2.79 -14.20
N LEU A 683 5.50 1.86 -14.74
CA LEU A 683 5.96 0.67 -13.99
C LEU A 683 6.51 1.11 -12.63
N PRO A 684 6.16 0.43 -11.52
CA PRO A 684 6.83 0.68 -10.25
C PRO A 684 8.35 0.48 -10.39
N ALA A 685 9.12 1.08 -9.48
CA ALA A 685 10.54 0.79 -9.37
C ALA A 685 10.77 -0.73 -9.21
N ASN A 686 11.96 -1.23 -9.58
CA ASN A 686 12.31 -2.65 -9.42
C ASN A 686 11.91 -3.12 -8.01
N PRO A 687 11.25 -4.28 -7.84
CA PRO A 687 10.68 -4.71 -6.57
C PRO A 687 11.71 -4.60 -5.44
N ILE A 688 11.53 -3.58 -4.59
CA ILE A 688 12.41 -3.35 -3.46
C ILE A 688 12.09 -4.45 -2.45
N THR A 689 13.03 -5.39 -2.28
CA THR A 689 12.96 -6.32 -1.15
C THR A 689 13.04 -5.48 0.12
N SER A 690 11.88 -5.24 0.76
CA SER A 690 11.71 -4.39 1.92
C SER A 690 12.37 -5.02 3.15
N GLY A 691 13.70 -4.94 3.20
CA GLY A 691 14.47 -5.24 4.39
C GLY A 691 14.23 -4.16 5.41
N ALA A 692 13.66 -4.53 6.55
CA ALA A 692 13.66 -3.71 7.73
C ALA A 692 15.11 -3.57 8.24
N GLU A 693 15.86 -2.59 7.72
CA GLU A 693 17.21 -2.22 8.22
C GLU A 693 17.14 -1.46 9.56
N GLY A 694 16.39 -2.04 10.49
CA GLY A 694 16.52 -1.82 11.94
C GLY A 694 17.35 -2.91 12.62
N SER A 695 17.99 -3.82 11.87
CA SER A 695 18.87 -4.84 12.42
C SER A 695 20.06 -4.19 13.14
N MET A 696 20.13 -4.39 14.45
CA MET A 696 21.39 -4.24 15.19
C MET A 696 22.45 -5.17 14.60
N ASP A 697 23.71 -4.75 14.68
CA ASP A 697 24.83 -5.64 14.36
C ASP A 697 24.96 -6.69 15.47
N LEU A 698 24.61 -7.93 15.16
CA LEU A 698 24.62 -9.06 16.10
C LEU A 698 25.95 -9.82 16.10
N THR A 699 26.98 -9.35 15.38
CA THR A 699 28.28 -10.04 15.28
C THR A 699 29.11 -10.06 16.58
N GLN A 700 28.69 -9.34 17.63
CA GLN A 700 29.40 -9.28 18.91
C GLN A 700 28.95 -10.30 19.97
N PHE A 701 27.84 -11.01 19.78
CA PHE A 701 27.39 -12.03 20.74
C PHE A 701 27.84 -13.43 20.34
N SER A 702 29.12 -13.71 20.59
CA SER A 702 29.63 -15.08 20.66
C SER A 702 28.87 -15.85 21.74
N LEU A 703 28.26 -16.97 21.37
CA LEU A 703 27.80 -17.96 22.35
C LEU A 703 29.03 -18.58 23.01
N GLY A 704 29.15 -18.39 24.32
CA GLY A 704 30.02 -19.22 25.17
C GLY A 704 29.31 -20.53 25.52
N ASP A 705 30.09 -21.58 25.74
CA ASP A 705 29.63 -22.97 25.79
C ASP A 705 28.61 -23.30 26.89
N ALA A 706 27.48 -23.90 26.51
CA ALA A 706 26.68 -24.89 27.27
C ALA A 706 25.53 -25.45 26.41
#